data_AF-A0A973AXL2-F1
#
_entry.id   AF-A0A973AXL2-F1
#
_cell.length_a   1.000
_cell.length_b   1.000
_cell.length_c   1.000
_cell.angle_alpha   90.00
_cell.angle_beta   90.00
_cell.angle_gamma   90.00
#
_symmetry.space_group_name_H-M   'P 1'
#
loop_
_entity.id
_entity.type
_entity.pdbx_description
1 polymer ?
#
loop_
_entity_poly.entity_id
_entity_poly.type
_entity_poly.pdbx_seq_one_letter_code
_entity_poly.pdbx_strand_id
1 'polypeptide(L)'
;SNTFFGKNQMSLRDLMQALRETYCGTLGVEYMFIADQTIKKWWQEKLESIRSTPRFNMDEKRHILDRVTSAEGLERYLQAKYVGQKRFSLEGGESFIACMDELIRESGSKGVQEIVIGMAHRGRLNVLVNVLGKMPSDLFAEFEHKGPETLPAGDVKYHQGFSSDISTPSGPVHLSLAFNPSHLEIVNPVVEGSVRARMDRRGDTTGAEVLPILVHGDAAIAGQGVVQETLALAEVRGYHTGGTLHIVINNQIGFTTSDPRDMRSTLYCTDILKTIEMPILHVNGDDPEAVVLATQIAVEYRMKFKKDVGIDLICFRKLGHNEQDTPSMTQPLMYKKIAQHPGTRKLYADKLETQGVLPVGGGDEMVKAYRAELEAGKSTSDPVITNFKGKFSVDWSPFLNRKWTDHADTAIPLAEWKRLAEKITQIPSGFKVHPLVENVLKNRAAMGRGEMNVDWGMGEHMAFASLLESGYPIRLSGEDSGRGTFTHRHSVLHDQDREKWDTGTYIPLQNVGNGQAPFTVIDSILSEEAVLGFEYGYASAEPNTLTIWEGQFGDFVNGAQVVIDQFIASGEVKWGRVNGLVMMLPHGYEGQGPEHSSARPERFMQLCADTNMQLVQPTTASQIFHLLRRQMIRSFRKPLVIFTPKSLLRNKDAASPMSEFTKGEFHTVLGEQSSELDAQKVHRVI
;
A
#
# COMPACT_ATOMS: atom_id res chain seq x y z
N SER A 1 -42.37 0.08 -1.62
CA SER A 1 -42.30 -1.16 -0.83
C SER A 1 -41.17 -1.03 0.17
N ASN A 2 -41.33 -1.52 1.40
CA ASN A 2 -40.25 -1.54 2.40
C ASN A 2 -39.30 -2.74 2.20
N THR A 3 -39.58 -3.61 1.23
CA THR A 3 -38.79 -4.77 0.83
C THR A 3 -38.77 -4.93 -0.71
N PHE A 4 -37.80 -5.65 -1.25
CA PHE A 4 -37.56 -5.83 -2.69
C PHE A 4 -37.79 -7.27 -3.18
N PHE A 5 -38.75 -7.99 -2.59
CA PHE A 5 -39.11 -9.36 -2.98
C PHE A 5 -40.00 -9.48 -4.24
N GLY A 6 -40.17 -8.39 -4.99
CA GLY A 6 -40.96 -8.37 -6.23
C GLY A 6 -42.48 -8.50 -6.07
N LYS A 7 -43.01 -8.37 -4.84
CA LYS A 7 -44.46 -8.44 -4.55
C LYS A 7 -44.89 -7.28 -3.65
N ASN A 8 -46.05 -6.69 -3.95
CA ASN A 8 -46.64 -5.61 -3.14
C ASN A 8 -47.37 -6.13 -1.88
N GLN A 9 -47.76 -7.41 -1.86
CA GLN A 9 -48.41 -8.10 -0.73
C GLN A 9 -47.90 -9.55 -0.65
N MET A 10 -47.69 -10.05 0.56
CA MET A 10 -47.22 -11.41 0.85
C MET A 10 -47.90 -11.94 2.13
N SER A 11 -48.07 -13.26 2.23
CA SER A 11 -48.41 -13.86 3.53
C SER A 11 -47.23 -13.73 4.49
N LEU A 12 -47.48 -13.67 5.81
CA LEU A 12 -46.39 -13.63 6.80
C LEU A 12 -45.43 -14.83 6.65
N ARG A 13 -45.97 -16.00 6.28
CA ARG A 13 -45.18 -17.21 6.02
C ARG A 13 -44.18 -16.98 4.88
N ASP A 14 -44.66 -16.50 3.73
CA ASP A 14 -43.81 -16.26 2.56
C ASP A 14 -42.79 -15.15 2.83
N LEU A 15 -43.17 -14.12 3.58
CA LEU A 15 -42.28 -13.04 3.97
C LEU A 15 -41.15 -13.55 4.88
N MET A 16 -41.49 -14.33 5.92
CA MET A 16 -40.50 -14.94 6.82
C MET A 16 -39.57 -15.89 6.07
N GLN A 17 -40.09 -16.64 5.10
CA GLN A 17 -39.27 -17.49 4.24
C GLN A 17 -38.30 -16.65 3.40
N ALA A 18 -38.78 -15.61 2.71
CA ALA A 18 -37.93 -14.76 1.88
C ALA A 18 -36.84 -14.04 2.71
N LEU A 19 -37.17 -13.57 3.92
CA LEU A 19 -36.20 -12.96 4.84
C LEU A 19 -35.13 -13.97 5.28
N ARG A 20 -35.50 -15.20 5.63
CA ARG A 20 -34.55 -16.25 6.00
C ARG A 20 -33.66 -16.69 4.85
N GLU A 21 -34.24 -16.84 3.66
CA GLU A 21 -33.47 -17.12 2.43
C GLU A 21 -32.45 -16.02 2.15
N THR A 22 -32.81 -14.76 2.36
CA THR A 22 -31.94 -13.60 2.07
C THR A 22 -30.85 -13.38 3.12
N TYR A 23 -31.18 -13.48 4.42
CA TYR A 23 -30.31 -12.98 5.50
C TYR A 23 -29.82 -14.07 6.47
N CYS A 24 -30.24 -15.33 6.30
CA CYS A 24 -29.88 -16.43 7.21
C CYS A 24 -29.34 -17.67 6.47
N GLY A 25 -28.87 -17.48 5.22
CA GLY A 25 -28.25 -18.52 4.40
C GLY A 25 -26.75 -18.68 4.65
N THR A 26 -26.02 -19.10 3.61
CA THR A 26 -24.55 -19.20 3.61
C THR A 26 -23.84 -17.87 3.39
N LEU A 27 -24.59 -16.80 3.10
CA LEU A 27 -24.15 -15.42 2.98
C LEU A 27 -24.93 -14.54 3.99
N GLY A 28 -24.22 -13.96 4.95
CA GLY A 28 -24.73 -12.93 5.86
C GLY A 28 -24.07 -11.59 5.57
N VAL A 29 -24.82 -10.49 5.59
CA VAL A 29 -24.29 -9.15 5.27
C VAL A 29 -24.61 -8.17 6.38
N GLU A 30 -23.58 -7.53 6.94
CA GLU A 30 -23.72 -6.43 7.89
C GLU A 30 -23.53 -5.10 7.16
N TYR A 31 -24.63 -4.35 6.98
CA TYR A 31 -24.62 -3.04 6.31
C TYR A 31 -25.52 -2.00 6.97
N MET A 32 -26.37 -2.40 7.91
CA MET A 32 -27.41 -1.53 8.48
C MET A 32 -26.86 -0.40 9.38
N PHE A 33 -25.59 -0.52 9.83
CA PHE A 33 -24.90 0.51 10.60
C PHE A 33 -24.45 1.70 9.74
N ILE A 34 -24.41 1.56 8.41
CA ILE A 34 -24.02 2.63 7.48
C ILE A 34 -24.96 3.82 7.62
N ALA A 35 -24.44 5.04 7.75
CA ALA A 35 -25.28 6.23 7.90
C ALA A 35 -26.05 6.55 6.61
N ASP A 36 -25.39 6.45 5.45
CA ASP A 36 -25.95 6.76 4.13
C ASP A 36 -27.13 5.85 3.77
N GLN A 37 -28.31 6.47 3.61
CA GLN A 37 -29.56 5.78 3.27
C GLN A 37 -29.59 5.24 1.84
N THR A 38 -28.90 5.89 0.91
CA THR A 38 -28.77 5.44 -0.48
C THR A 38 -28.00 4.14 -0.54
N ILE A 39 -26.89 4.05 0.22
CA ILE A 39 -26.09 2.83 0.34
C ILE A 39 -26.90 1.71 0.99
N LYS A 40 -27.57 1.98 2.12
CA LYS A 40 -28.42 0.97 2.78
C LYS A 40 -29.52 0.44 1.87
N LYS A 41 -30.21 1.33 1.15
CA LYS A 41 -31.26 0.94 0.22
C LYS A 41 -30.69 0.10 -0.94
N TRP A 42 -29.51 0.45 -1.44
CA TRP A 42 -28.84 -0.33 -2.48
C TRP A 42 -28.52 -1.74 -2.01
N TRP A 43 -27.96 -1.91 -0.80
CA TRP A 43 -27.71 -3.22 -0.21
C TRP A 43 -29.00 -4.02 -0.04
N GLN A 44 -30.04 -3.40 0.52
CA GLN A 44 -31.34 -4.04 0.72
C GLN A 44 -31.93 -4.54 -0.62
N GLU A 45 -31.93 -3.68 -1.64
CA GLU A 45 -32.41 -4.01 -2.98
C GLU A 45 -31.57 -5.12 -3.63
N LYS A 46 -30.24 -5.04 -3.51
CA LYS A 46 -29.31 -6.01 -4.08
C LYS A 46 -29.51 -7.40 -3.50
N LEU A 47 -29.68 -7.51 -2.18
CA LEU A 47 -29.83 -8.79 -1.48
C LEU A 47 -31.24 -9.38 -1.64
N GLU A 48 -32.28 -8.58 -1.40
CA GLU A 48 -33.67 -9.08 -1.38
C GLU A 48 -34.20 -9.45 -2.77
N SER A 49 -33.74 -8.77 -3.83
CA SER A 49 -34.17 -9.06 -5.21
C SER A 49 -33.74 -10.44 -5.70
N ILE A 50 -32.58 -10.93 -5.26
CA ILE A 50 -32.06 -12.28 -5.58
C ILE A 50 -32.18 -13.26 -4.42
N ARG A 51 -32.69 -12.80 -3.27
CA ARG A 51 -32.71 -13.52 -1.99
C ARG A 51 -31.36 -14.10 -1.60
N SER A 52 -30.30 -13.33 -1.84
CA SER A 52 -28.90 -13.75 -1.66
C SER A 52 -28.56 -15.14 -2.22
N THR A 53 -29.28 -15.58 -3.26
CA THR A 53 -29.18 -16.94 -3.80
C THR A 53 -28.35 -16.93 -5.09
N PRO A 54 -27.22 -17.64 -5.16
CA PRO A 54 -26.40 -17.69 -6.36
C PRO A 54 -27.14 -18.36 -7.52
N ARG A 55 -26.94 -17.85 -8.74
CA ARG A 55 -27.52 -18.42 -9.96
C ARG A 55 -26.46 -18.49 -11.04
N PHE A 56 -25.82 -19.66 -11.12
CA PHE A 56 -24.80 -19.96 -12.12
C PHE A 56 -25.27 -21.04 -13.08
N ASN A 57 -24.86 -20.90 -14.34
CA ASN A 57 -25.02 -21.93 -15.36
C ASN A 57 -24.04 -23.10 -15.12
N MET A 58 -24.18 -24.17 -15.89
CA MET A 58 -23.37 -25.39 -15.69
C MET A 58 -21.87 -25.14 -15.89
N ASP A 59 -21.48 -24.30 -16.84
CA ASP A 59 -20.07 -24.04 -17.14
C ASP A 59 -19.44 -23.14 -16.09
N GLU A 60 -20.16 -22.14 -15.58
CA GLU A 60 -19.75 -21.34 -14.43
C GLU A 60 -19.52 -22.21 -13.19
N LYS A 61 -20.44 -23.14 -12.90
CA LYS A 61 -20.27 -24.07 -11.77
C LYS A 61 -19.05 -24.97 -11.93
N ARG A 62 -18.80 -25.48 -13.14
CA ARG A 62 -17.60 -26.27 -13.45
C ARG A 62 -16.33 -25.45 -13.29
N HIS A 63 -16.33 -24.19 -13.73
CA HIS A 63 -15.22 -23.26 -13.56
C HIS A 63 -14.93 -22.98 -12.09
N ILE A 64 -15.97 -22.77 -11.27
CA ILE A 64 -15.81 -22.60 -9.82
C ILE A 64 -15.17 -23.85 -9.20
N LEU A 65 -15.64 -25.05 -9.56
CA LEU A 65 -15.04 -26.29 -9.06
C LEU A 65 -13.60 -26.45 -9.54
N ASP A 66 -13.30 -26.06 -10.77
CA ASP A 66 -11.95 -26.10 -11.32
C ASP A 66 -10.98 -25.26 -10.48
N ARG A 67 -11.32 -23.99 -10.21
CA ARG A 67 -10.51 -23.11 -9.34
C ARG A 67 -10.31 -23.70 -7.94
N VAL A 68 -11.36 -24.24 -7.32
CA VAL A 68 -11.27 -24.91 -6.01
C VAL A 68 -10.42 -26.18 -6.08
N THR A 69 -10.47 -26.92 -7.20
CA THR A 69 -9.67 -28.13 -7.45
C THR A 69 -8.20 -27.81 -7.65
N SER A 70 -7.88 -26.76 -8.41
CA SER A 70 -6.51 -26.26 -8.56
C SER A 70 -5.91 -25.85 -7.21
N ALA A 71 -6.73 -25.23 -6.35
CA ALA A 71 -6.30 -24.82 -5.02
C ALA A 71 -5.89 -26.03 -4.15
N GLU A 72 -6.77 -27.03 -3.99
CA GLU A 72 -6.48 -28.23 -3.21
C GLU A 72 -5.34 -29.06 -3.85
N GLY A 73 -5.36 -29.17 -5.19
CA GLY A 73 -4.43 -29.97 -5.96
C GLY A 73 -2.98 -29.53 -5.78
N LEU A 74 -2.73 -28.21 -5.78
CA LEU A 74 -1.39 -27.65 -5.58
C LEU A 74 -0.85 -28.00 -4.19
N GLU A 75 -1.67 -27.81 -3.15
CA GLU A 75 -1.27 -28.06 -1.77
C GLU A 75 -0.95 -29.54 -1.53
N ARG A 76 -1.79 -30.44 -2.05
CA ARG A 76 -1.55 -31.89 -1.96
C ARG A 76 -0.31 -32.32 -2.73
N TYR A 77 -0.05 -31.71 -3.89
CA TYR A 77 1.17 -31.97 -4.66
C TYR A 77 2.42 -31.54 -3.88
N LEU A 78 2.42 -30.32 -3.34
CA LEU A 78 3.53 -29.80 -2.54
C LEU A 78 3.74 -30.63 -1.26
N GLN A 79 2.67 -31.06 -0.59
CA GLN A 79 2.75 -31.93 0.58
C GLN A 79 3.41 -33.28 0.25
N ALA A 80 3.07 -33.87 -0.89
CA ALA A 80 3.61 -35.16 -1.31
C ALA A 80 5.07 -35.07 -1.75
N LYS A 81 5.44 -34.00 -2.46
CA LYS A 81 6.79 -33.83 -3.04
C LYS A 81 7.81 -33.24 -2.06
N TYR A 82 7.39 -32.29 -1.24
CA TYR A 82 8.28 -31.53 -0.33
C TYR A 82 7.86 -31.74 1.13
N VAL A 83 7.88 -33.00 1.56
CA VAL A 83 7.47 -33.42 2.91
C VAL A 83 8.21 -32.62 3.98
N GLY A 84 7.45 -32.02 4.90
CA GLY A 84 7.99 -31.27 6.03
C GLY A 84 8.44 -29.84 5.68
N GLN A 85 8.41 -29.38 4.44
CA GLN A 85 8.69 -27.97 4.16
C GLN A 85 7.48 -27.09 4.50
N LYS A 86 7.74 -25.95 5.17
CA LYS A 86 6.70 -24.96 5.50
C LYS A 86 6.21 -24.27 4.24
N ARG A 87 4.89 -24.23 4.04
CA ARG A 87 4.24 -23.54 2.92
C ARG A 87 3.02 -22.72 3.30
N PHE A 88 2.47 -22.91 4.51
CA PHE A 88 1.28 -22.22 4.99
C PHE A 88 0.04 -22.48 4.13
N SER A 89 -0.28 -23.76 4.01
CA SER A 89 -1.31 -24.34 3.16
C SER A 89 -2.66 -23.61 3.24
N LEU A 90 -3.29 -23.46 2.07
CA LEU A 90 -4.66 -22.97 1.95
C LEU A 90 -5.72 -24.05 2.25
N GLU A 91 -5.35 -25.31 2.49
CA GLU A 91 -6.31 -26.41 2.70
C GLU A 91 -7.34 -26.08 3.81
N GLY A 92 -8.62 -26.17 3.46
CA GLY A 92 -9.77 -25.71 4.25
C GLY A 92 -10.26 -24.29 3.96
N GLY A 93 -9.59 -23.56 3.06
CA GLY A 93 -9.95 -22.21 2.59
C GLY A 93 -9.86 -22.07 1.06
N GLU A 94 -10.03 -23.16 0.32
CA GLU A 94 -9.82 -23.25 -1.13
C GLU A 94 -10.68 -22.28 -1.95
N SER A 95 -11.90 -21.99 -1.48
CA SER A 95 -12.81 -21.02 -2.10
C SER A 95 -12.24 -19.62 -2.21
N PHE A 96 -11.16 -19.30 -1.49
CA PHE A 96 -10.40 -18.07 -1.69
C PHE A 96 -9.86 -17.93 -3.13
N ILE A 97 -9.45 -19.02 -3.79
CA ILE A 97 -8.97 -18.94 -5.18
C ILE A 97 -10.12 -18.68 -6.15
N ALA A 98 -11.30 -19.24 -5.89
CA ALA A 98 -12.50 -18.89 -6.66
C ALA A 98 -12.92 -17.42 -6.44
N CYS A 99 -12.79 -16.90 -5.22
CA CYS A 99 -12.97 -15.49 -4.90
C CYS A 99 -12.02 -14.59 -5.71
N MET A 100 -10.71 -14.88 -5.69
CA MET A 100 -9.73 -14.07 -6.43
C MET A 100 -9.93 -14.12 -7.95
N ASP A 101 -10.23 -15.29 -8.52
CA ASP A 101 -10.51 -15.45 -9.95
C ASP A 101 -11.73 -14.62 -10.38
N GLU A 102 -12.84 -14.73 -9.64
CA GLU A 102 -14.04 -13.95 -9.93
C GLU A 102 -13.80 -12.45 -9.77
N LEU A 103 -13.08 -12.05 -8.71
CA LEU A 103 -12.76 -10.65 -8.44
C LEU A 103 -12.02 -10.04 -9.62
N ILE A 104 -10.99 -10.71 -10.15
CA ILE A 104 -10.18 -10.22 -11.28
C ILE A 104 -11.04 -10.12 -12.53
N ARG A 105 -11.83 -11.16 -12.83
CA ARG A 105 -12.71 -11.19 -14.02
C ARG A 105 -13.77 -10.10 -13.97
N GLU A 106 -14.44 -9.94 -12.84
CA GLU A 106 -15.52 -8.97 -12.66
C GLU A 106 -14.99 -7.54 -12.56
N SER A 107 -13.82 -7.34 -11.97
CA SER A 107 -13.17 -6.01 -11.94
C SER A 107 -12.74 -5.60 -13.36
N GLY A 108 -12.14 -6.52 -14.12
CA GLY A 108 -11.78 -6.28 -15.52
C GLY A 108 -12.99 -5.94 -16.40
N SER A 109 -14.14 -6.61 -16.19
CA SER A 109 -15.38 -6.30 -16.90
C SER A 109 -15.93 -4.90 -16.60
N LYS A 110 -15.57 -4.33 -15.44
CA LYS A 110 -15.92 -2.97 -15.02
C LYS A 110 -14.84 -1.92 -15.32
N GLY A 111 -13.83 -2.28 -16.11
CA GLY A 111 -12.81 -1.35 -16.61
C GLY A 111 -11.56 -1.21 -15.73
N VAL A 112 -11.42 -2.02 -14.68
CA VAL A 112 -10.16 -2.10 -13.92
C VAL A 112 -9.08 -2.69 -14.83
N GLN A 113 -7.95 -2.00 -14.90
CA GLN A 113 -6.81 -2.39 -15.74
C GLN A 113 -5.64 -2.93 -14.91
N GLU A 114 -5.59 -2.58 -13.63
CA GLU A 114 -4.50 -2.96 -12.75
C GLU A 114 -4.99 -3.25 -11.33
N ILE A 115 -4.52 -4.34 -10.75
CA ILE A 115 -4.85 -4.79 -9.40
C ILE A 115 -3.56 -4.95 -8.61
N VAL A 116 -3.50 -4.33 -7.43
CA VAL A 116 -2.36 -4.47 -6.51
C VAL A 116 -2.82 -5.21 -5.27
N ILE A 117 -2.12 -6.29 -4.94
CA ILE A 117 -2.51 -7.23 -3.89
C ILE A 117 -1.51 -7.14 -2.73
N GLY A 118 -2.01 -6.89 -1.52
CA GLY A 118 -1.30 -7.11 -0.27
C GLY A 118 -1.83 -8.38 0.38
N MET A 119 -0.96 -9.31 0.74
CA MET A 119 -1.38 -10.51 1.46
C MET A 119 -0.29 -11.05 2.39
N ALA A 120 -0.72 -11.77 3.42
CA ALA A 120 0.17 -12.51 4.31
C ALA A 120 0.65 -13.85 3.70
N HIS A 121 0.96 -14.83 4.55
CA HIS A 121 1.49 -16.13 4.17
C HIS A 121 0.42 -17.13 3.68
N ARG A 122 -0.81 -17.05 4.22
CA ARG A 122 -1.83 -18.10 4.04
C ARG A 122 -2.29 -18.19 2.59
N GLY A 123 -2.04 -19.34 1.95
CA GLY A 123 -2.39 -19.57 0.55
C GLY A 123 -1.65 -18.71 -0.47
N ARG A 124 -0.56 -18.03 -0.08
CA ARG A 124 0.20 -17.16 -0.98
C ARG A 124 0.78 -17.90 -2.17
N LEU A 125 1.31 -19.10 -1.96
CA LEU A 125 1.83 -19.92 -3.06
C LEU A 125 0.73 -20.31 -4.05
N ASN A 126 -0.48 -20.50 -3.53
CA ASN A 126 -1.66 -20.78 -4.32
C ASN A 126 -2.04 -19.58 -5.19
N VAL A 127 -2.06 -18.38 -4.62
CA VAL A 127 -2.25 -17.13 -5.37
C VAL A 127 -1.17 -16.95 -6.43
N LEU A 128 0.11 -17.17 -6.11
CA LEU A 128 1.20 -17.08 -7.08
C LEU A 128 1.00 -17.97 -8.31
N VAL A 129 0.65 -19.25 -8.10
CA VAL A 129 0.53 -20.23 -9.20
C VAL A 129 -0.83 -20.13 -9.90
N ASN A 130 -1.92 -20.19 -9.13
CA ASN A 130 -3.28 -20.34 -9.66
C ASN A 130 -3.98 -19.01 -9.96
N VAL A 131 -3.42 -17.87 -9.55
CA VAL A 131 -3.98 -16.54 -9.83
C VAL A 131 -3.01 -15.70 -10.66
N LEU A 132 -1.74 -15.57 -10.25
CA LEU A 132 -0.75 -14.75 -10.96
C LEU A 132 0.02 -15.50 -12.06
N GLY A 133 -0.15 -16.80 -12.22
CA GLY A 133 0.50 -17.56 -13.29
C GLY A 133 2.01 -17.71 -13.17
N LYS A 134 2.52 -17.71 -11.94
CA LYS A 134 3.87 -18.20 -11.67
C LYS A 134 3.97 -19.64 -12.12
N MET A 135 4.96 -19.94 -12.95
CA MET A 135 5.19 -21.30 -13.44
C MET A 135 5.47 -22.24 -12.26
N PRO A 136 4.79 -23.40 -12.16
CA PRO A 136 5.05 -24.37 -11.09
C PRO A 136 6.52 -24.80 -11.04
N SER A 137 7.20 -24.91 -12.19
CA SER A 137 8.63 -25.21 -12.27
C SER A 137 9.51 -24.22 -11.49
N ASP A 138 9.18 -22.93 -11.53
CA ASP A 138 9.95 -21.88 -10.88
C ASP A 138 9.72 -21.94 -9.37
N LEU A 139 8.46 -22.17 -8.95
CA LEU A 139 8.15 -22.42 -7.55
C LEU A 139 8.91 -23.66 -7.04
N PHE A 140 8.93 -24.76 -7.80
CA PHE A 140 9.64 -25.98 -7.43
C PHE A 140 11.15 -25.75 -7.29
N ALA A 141 11.75 -24.94 -8.17
CA ALA A 141 13.15 -24.56 -8.07
C ALA A 141 13.47 -23.80 -6.76
N GLU A 142 12.54 -22.99 -6.25
CA GLU A 142 12.66 -22.33 -4.94
C GLU A 142 12.56 -23.32 -3.76
N PHE A 143 11.77 -24.38 -3.89
CA PHE A 143 11.73 -25.46 -2.89
C PHE A 143 13.00 -26.32 -2.88
N GLU A 144 13.71 -26.36 -4.00
CA GLU A 144 14.92 -27.16 -4.20
C GLU A 144 16.21 -26.34 -4.06
N HIS A 145 16.13 -25.03 -3.81
CA HIS A 145 17.26 -24.09 -3.77
C HIS A 145 18.11 -24.11 -5.06
N LYS A 146 17.46 -24.24 -6.22
CA LYS A 146 18.10 -24.31 -7.55
C LYS A 146 17.94 -23.03 -8.39
N GLY A 147 17.27 -22.01 -7.86
CA GLY A 147 17.11 -20.72 -8.53
C GLY A 147 18.39 -19.87 -8.50
N PRO A 148 18.56 -18.91 -9.42
CA PRO A 148 19.70 -18.00 -9.40
C PRO A 148 19.66 -17.08 -8.16
N GLU A 149 20.62 -17.24 -7.24
CA GLU A 149 20.83 -16.34 -6.10
C GLU A 149 21.43 -15.02 -6.59
N THR A 150 20.56 -14.11 -7.04
CA THR A 150 20.95 -12.81 -7.61
C THR A 150 20.89 -11.66 -6.61
N LEU A 151 20.26 -11.88 -5.44
CA LEU A 151 20.09 -10.89 -4.39
C LEU A 151 21.09 -11.13 -3.26
N PRO A 152 21.67 -10.07 -2.65
CA PRO A 152 22.66 -10.21 -1.59
C PRO A 152 22.18 -11.02 -0.37
N ALA A 153 20.92 -10.86 0.03
CA ALA A 153 20.33 -11.58 1.16
C ALA A 153 19.14 -12.47 0.77
N GLY A 154 18.31 -12.03 -0.19
CA GLY A 154 17.07 -12.70 -0.54
C GLY A 154 16.03 -12.68 0.59
N ASP A 155 14.94 -13.42 0.42
CA ASP A 155 13.89 -13.58 1.43
C ASP A 155 13.19 -14.94 1.25
N VAL A 156 12.45 -15.38 2.26
CA VAL A 156 11.69 -16.64 2.22
C VAL A 156 10.63 -16.64 1.11
N LYS A 157 10.40 -17.82 0.52
CA LYS A 157 9.54 -18.01 -0.67
C LYS A 157 8.12 -17.40 -0.55
N TYR A 158 7.57 -17.38 0.65
CA TYR A 158 6.23 -16.84 0.94
C TYR A 158 6.23 -15.32 1.26
N HIS A 159 7.31 -14.59 0.95
CA HIS A 159 7.38 -13.12 0.95
C HIS A 159 7.60 -12.53 -0.45
N GLN A 160 7.90 -13.37 -1.44
CA GLN A 160 8.19 -12.94 -2.80
C GLN A 160 6.95 -12.29 -3.43
N GLY A 161 7.12 -11.11 -4.00
CA GLY A 161 6.16 -10.46 -4.88
C GLY A 161 6.22 -11.06 -6.29
N PHE A 162 5.23 -10.72 -7.10
CA PHE A 162 5.15 -11.18 -8.49
C PHE A 162 4.27 -10.24 -9.29
N SER A 163 4.56 -10.08 -10.58
CA SER A 163 3.74 -9.26 -11.48
C SER A 163 3.51 -10.00 -12.78
N SER A 164 2.28 -9.95 -13.28
CA SER A 164 1.89 -10.61 -14.53
C SER A 164 0.64 -9.96 -15.12
N ASP A 165 0.50 -10.07 -16.43
CA ASP A 165 -0.75 -9.75 -17.11
C ASP A 165 -1.58 -11.03 -17.24
N ILE A 166 -2.80 -11.01 -16.73
CA ILE A 166 -3.73 -12.14 -16.76
C ILE A 166 -4.86 -11.83 -17.75
N SER A 167 -5.14 -12.78 -18.65
CA SER A 167 -6.29 -12.69 -19.56
C SER A 167 -7.59 -12.78 -18.78
N THR A 168 -8.49 -11.82 -18.98
CA THR A 168 -9.89 -11.93 -18.58
C THR A 168 -10.78 -11.92 -19.83
N PRO A 169 -12.06 -12.36 -19.74
CA PRO A 169 -13.00 -12.26 -20.85
C PRO A 169 -13.16 -10.84 -21.42
N SER A 170 -12.84 -9.81 -20.63
CA SER A 170 -12.97 -8.39 -21.00
C SER A 170 -11.64 -7.75 -21.45
N GLY A 171 -10.55 -8.53 -21.48
CA GLY A 171 -9.21 -8.06 -21.81
C GLY A 171 -8.17 -8.38 -20.71
N PRO A 172 -6.88 -8.11 -20.95
CA PRO A 172 -5.84 -8.35 -19.96
C PRO A 172 -5.95 -7.37 -18.78
N VAL A 173 -5.69 -7.86 -17.57
CA VAL A 173 -5.57 -7.08 -16.34
C VAL A 173 -4.18 -7.30 -15.76
N HIS A 174 -3.48 -6.22 -15.42
CA HIS A 174 -2.18 -6.30 -14.77
C HIS A 174 -2.34 -6.63 -13.29
N LEU A 175 -1.71 -7.69 -12.80
CA LEU A 175 -1.69 -8.05 -11.39
C LEU A 175 -0.30 -7.80 -10.81
N SER A 176 -0.25 -7.21 -9.62
CA SER A 176 0.97 -6.99 -8.86
C SER A 176 0.79 -7.43 -7.41
N LEU A 177 1.39 -8.54 -7.04
CA LEU A 177 1.49 -8.99 -5.65
C LEU A 177 2.68 -8.29 -4.97
N ALA A 178 2.41 -7.54 -3.90
CA ALA A 178 3.43 -6.85 -3.13
C ALA A 178 4.34 -7.82 -2.38
N PHE A 179 5.63 -7.46 -2.28
CA PHE A 179 6.53 -8.06 -1.30
C PHE A 179 6.13 -7.62 0.11
N ASN A 180 6.33 -8.49 1.10
CA ASN A 180 6.03 -8.16 2.49
C ASN A 180 6.94 -8.93 3.45
N PRO A 181 7.24 -8.37 4.64
CA PRO A 181 7.89 -9.11 5.71
C PRO A 181 6.88 -10.03 6.44
N SER A 182 7.37 -10.81 7.39
CA SER A 182 6.52 -11.62 8.29
C SER A 182 5.64 -10.81 9.23
N HIS A 183 5.92 -9.51 9.42
CA HIS A 183 5.14 -8.63 10.28
C HIS A 183 3.78 -8.45 9.59
N LEU A 184 2.73 -8.99 10.18
CA LEU A 184 1.43 -9.05 9.51
C LEU A 184 0.83 -7.65 9.37
N GLU A 185 0.00 -7.45 8.35
CA GLU A 185 -0.75 -6.21 8.09
C GLU A 185 0.07 -4.97 7.70
N ILE A 186 1.37 -4.89 8.00
CA ILE A 186 2.21 -3.71 7.66
C ILE A 186 2.35 -3.45 6.15
N VAL A 187 2.07 -4.46 5.32
CA VAL A 187 2.04 -4.30 3.85
C VAL A 187 0.81 -3.53 3.37
N ASN A 188 -0.26 -3.46 4.17
CA ASN A 188 -1.52 -2.82 3.80
C ASN A 188 -1.31 -1.35 3.36
N PRO A 189 -0.72 -0.46 4.18
CA PRO A 189 -0.49 0.91 3.76
C PRO A 189 0.49 1.00 2.58
N VAL A 190 1.47 0.10 2.50
CA VAL A 190 2.42 0.04 1.37
C VAL A 190 1.70 -0.23 0.05
N VAL A 191 0.70 -1.12 0.04
CA VAL A 191 -0.11 -1.39 -1.15
C VAL A 191 -0.97 -0.17 -1.51
N GLU A 192 -1.63 0.45 -0.54
CA GLU A 192 -2.44 1.66 -0.77
C GLU A 192 -1.60 2.78 -1.39
N GLY A 193 -0.41 3.04 -0.86
CA GLY A 193 0.52 4.01 -1.42
C GLY A 193 0.96 3.67 -2.85
N SER A 194 1.20 2.39 -3.11
CA SER A 194 1.55 1.90 -4.44
C SER A 194 0.41 2.02 -5.46
N VAL A 195 -0.83 1.86 -5.01
CA VAL A 195 -2.04 2.08 -5.82
C VAL A 195 -2.22 3.56 -6.09
N ARG A 196 -2.09 4.41 -5.08
CA ARG A 196 -2.25 5.86 -5.25
C ARG A 196 -1.25 6.43 -6.25
N ALA A 197 0.01 6.00 -6.19
CA ALA A 197 1.02 6.32 -7.19
C ALA A 197 0.59 5.97 -8.63
N ARG A 198 0.04 4.77 -8.83
CA ARG A 198 -0.45 4.32 -10.15
C ARG A 198 -1.67 5.10 -10.61
N MET A 199 -2.56 5.47 -9.69
CA MET A 199 -3.72 6.33 -9.98
C MET A 199 -3.24 7.70 -10.46
N ASP A 200 -2.31 8.33 -9.73
CA ASP A 200 -1.76 9.63 -10.09
C ASP A 200 -1.07 9.57 -11.47
N ARG A 201 -0.30 8.52 -11.77
CA ARG A 201 0.31 8.30 -13.11
C ARG A 201 -0.70 8.23 -14.24
N ARG A 202 -1.85 7.61 -13.98
CA ARG A 202 -2.93 7.40 -14.96
C ARG A 202 -3.85 8.61 -15.09
N GLY A 203 -3.81 9.53 -14.13
CA GLY A 203 -4.85 10.55 -13.98
C GLY A 203 -6.19 9.94 -13.53
N ASP A 204 -6.16 8.77 -12.87
CA ASP A 204 -7.35 8.10 -12.35
C ASP A 204 -7.78 8.73 -11.02
N THR A 205 -8.50 9.85 -11.10
CA THR A 205 -8.91 10.61 -9.92
C THR A 205 -10.00 9.94 -9.08
N THR A 206 -10.54 8.79 -9.53
CA THR A 206 -11.68 8.12 -8.87
C THR A 206 -11.39 6.68 -8.44
N GLY A 207 -10.20 6.15 -8.74
CA GLY A 207 -9.87 4.75 -8.53
C GLY A 207 -10.74 3.82 -9.38
N ALA A 208 -10.97 4.18 -10.65
CA ALA A 208 -11.73 3.36 -11.58
C ALA A 208 -10.87 2.31 -12.30
N GLU A 209 -9.59 2.60 -12.53
CA GLU A 209 -8.68 1.76 -13.32
C GLU A 209 -7.73 0.94 -12.45
N VAL A 210 -7.40 1.42 -11.24
CA VAL A 210 -6.51 0.72 -10.30
C VAL A 210 -7.30 0.27 -9.07
N LEU A 211 -7.17 -1.00 -8.72
CA LEU A 211 -7.89 -1.62 -7.61
C LEU A 211 -6.93 -2.21 -6.57
N PRO A 212 -6.94 -1.71 -5.32
CA PRO A 212 -6.29 -2.37 -4.19
C PRO A 212 -7.10 -3.57 -3.70
N ILE A 213 -6.40 -4.67 -3.39
CA ILE A 213 -6.92 -5.82 -2.66
C ILE A 213 -6.03 -6.09 -1.46
N LEU A 214 -6.61 -6.17 -0.27
CA LEU A 214 -5.90 -6.52 0.95
C LEU A 214 -6.45 -7.83 1.52
N VAL A 215 -5.55 -8.80 1.72
CA VAL A 215 -5.89 -10.14 2.18
C VAL A 215 -5.31 -10.36 3.58
N HIS A 216 -6.21 -10.65 4.52
CA HIS A 216 -5.91 -10.66 5.94
C HIS A 216 -6.08 -12.04 6.57
N GLY A 217 -5.42 -12.27 7.70
CA GLY A 217 -5.75 -13.35 8.62
C GLY A 217 -6.69 -12.86 9.73
N ASP A 218 -7.63 -13.70 10.18
CA ASP A 218 -8.64 -13.33 11.18
C ASP A 218 -8.09 -12.88 12.54
N ALA A 219 -6.94 -13.39 12.96
CA ALA A 219 -6.29 -12.95 14.19
C ALA A 219 -5.54 -11.63 14.01
N ALA A 220 -4.89 -11.45 12.85
CA ALA A 220 -4.03 -10.30 12.60
C ALA A 220 -4.85 -9.03 12.32
N ILE A 221 -5.92 -9.14 11.53
CA ILE A 221 -6.79 -8.00 11.20
C ILE A 221 -7.39 -7.36 12.46
N ALA A 222 -7.72 -8.18 13.47
CA ALA A 222 -8.30 -7.72 14.72
C ALA A 222 -7.26 -7.19 15.73
N GLY A 223 -5.98 -7.54 15.55
CA GLY A 223 -4.94 -7.35 16.56
C GLY A 223 -3.80 -6.39 16.19
N GLN A 224 -3.65 -6.01 14.92
CA GLN A 224 -2.59 -5.10 14.47
C GLN A 224 -3.14 -3.68 14.28
N GLY A 225 -2.57 -2.70 15.01
CA GLY A 225 -2.99 -1.29 14.98
C GLY A 225 -2.91 -0.65 13.60
N VAL A 226 -1.91 -1.02 12.79
CA VAL A 226 -1.74 -0.52 11.41
C VAL A 226 -2.95 -0.77 10.52
N VAL A 227 -3.79 -1.78 10.81
CA VAL A 227 -5.05 -2.00 10.08
C VAL A 227 -5.98 -0.81 10.31
N GLN A 228 -6.19 -0.42 11.57
CA GLN A 228 -7.03 0.72 11.90
C GLN A 228 -6.47 2.03 11.34
N GLU A 229 -5.14 2.22 11.42
CA GLU A 229 -4.49 3.39 10.83
C GLU A 229 -4.68 3.45 9.30
N THR A 230 -4.58 2.31 8.61
CA THR A 230 -4.80 2.23 7.15
C THR A 230 -6.26 2.53 6.79
N LEU A 231 -7.22 2.01 7.55
CA LEU A 231 -8.64 2.33 7.37
C LEU A 231 -8.92 3.83 7.57
N ALA A 232 -8.22 4.47 8.51
CA ALA A 232 -8.34 5.91 8.71
C ALA A 232 -7.86 6.74 7.51
N LEU A 233 -7.04 6.17 6.61
CA LEU A 233 -6.61 6.80 5.36
C LEU A 233 -7.64 6.64 4.22
N ALA A 234 -8.57 5.70 4.33
CA ALA A 234 -9.39 5.22 3.23
C ALA A 234 -10.12 6.34 2.48
N GLU A 235 -10.65 7.36 3.17
CA GLU A 235 -11.37 8.50 2.55
C GLU A 235 -10.61 9.84 2.66
N VAL A 236 -9.36 9.84 3.17
CA VAL A 236 -8.58 11.07 3.30
C VAL A 236 -8.03 11.47 1.93
N ARG A 237 -8.31 12.71 1.49
CA ARG A 237 -8.01 13.20 0.12
C ARG A 237 -6.61 12.89 -0.43
N GLY A 238 -5.59 12.92 0.43
CA GLY A 238 -4.19 12.70 0.07
C GLY A 238 -3.80 11.22 -0.08
N TYR A 239 -4.66 10.31 0.37
CA TYR A 239 -4.40 8.88 0.49
C TYR A 239 -5.48 8.00 -0.17
N HIS A 240 -6.70 8.49 -0.35
CA HIS A 240 -7.82 7.76 -0.94
C HIS A 240 -7.48 7.09 -2.28
N THR A 241 -7.89 5.83 -2.42
CA THR A 241 -7.62 4.93 -3.55
C THR A 241 -8.88 4.44 -4.28
N GLY A 242 -10.03 5.08 -4.06
CA GLY A 242 -11.30 4.68 -4.70
C GLY A 242 -11.95 3.45 -4.07
N GLY A 243 -11.58 3.11 -2.83
CA GLY A 243 -12.09 1.98 -2.08
C GLY A 243 -11.28 0.69 -2.30
N THR A 244 -11.10 -0.07 -1.23
CA THR A 244 -10.33 -1.32 -1.18
C THR A 244 -11.22 -2.55 -0.97
N LEU A 245 -10.93 -3.65 -1.69
CA LEU A 245 -11.55 -4.94 -1.36
C LEU A 245 -10.70 -5.65 -0.29
N HIS A 246 -11.29 -5.82 0.89
CA HIS A 246 -10.69 -6.55 2.01
C HIS A 246 -11.20 -7.99 2.03
N ILE A 247 -10.30 -8.97 2.00
CA ILE A 247 -10.66 -10.39 2.08
C ILE A 247 -10.01 -10.98 3.32
N VAL A 248 -10.80 -11.46 4.27
CA VAL A 248 -10.29 -12.13 5.47
C VAL A 248 -10.39 -13.64 5.28
N ILE A 249 -9.25 -14.33 5.31
CA ILE A 249 -9.20 -15.80 5.35
C ILE A 249 -9.44 -16.24 6.80
N ASN A 250 -10.71 -16.23 7.20
CA ASN A 250 -11.14 -16.49 8.57
C ASN A 250 -11.21 -17.98 8.86
N ASN A 251 -10.06 -18.53 9.21
CA ASN A 251 -9.91 -19.94 9.53
C ASN A 251 -10.14 -20.24 11.02
N GLN A 252 -10.58 -19.23 11.78
CA GLN A 252 -11.02 -19.31 13.18
C GLN A 252 -9.91 -19.66 14.19
N ILE A 253 -8.64 -19.42 13.82
CA ILE A 253 -7.48 -19.72 14.65
C ILE A 253 -6.23 -18.92 14.24
N GLY A 254 -5.66 -18.17 15.19
CA GLY A 254 -4.35 -17.52 15.07
C GLY A 254 -3.26 -18.33 15.73
N PHE A 255 -2.40 -18.99 14.94
CA PHE A 255 -1.42 -19.97 15.46
C PHE A 255 -2.10 -21.06 16.30
N THR A 256 -2.10 -20.94 17.63
CA THR A 256 -2.73 -21.83 18.62
C THR A 256 -3.84 -21.14 19.42
N THR A 257 -4.20 -19.90 19.11
CA THR A 257 -5.24 -19.14 19.80
C THR A 257 -6.52 -19.19 18.98
N SER A 258 -7.55 -19.87 19.52
CA SER A 258 -8.85 -20.03 18.87
C SER A 258 -10.03 -19.71 19.80
N ASP A 259 -9.78 -19.45 21.09
CA ASP A 259 -10.83 -19.01 22.00
C ASP A 259 -11.20 -17.57 21.64
N PRO A 260 -12.45 -17.27 21.23
CA PRO A 260 -12.82 -15.93 20.82
C PRO A 260 -12.54 -14.86 21.89
N ARG A 261 -12.54 -15.24 23.18
CA ARG A 261 -12.23 -14.35 24.32
C ARG A 261 -10.77 -13.93 24.38
N ASP A 262 -9.87 -14.73 23.80
CA ASP A 262 -8.43 -14.45 23.72
C ASP A 262 -8.05 -13.77 22.40
N MET A 263 -8.85 -13.96 21.34
CA MET A 263 -8.53 -13.45 20.01
C MET A 263 -8.92 -11.98 19.81
N ARG A 264 -10.06 -11.55 20.38
CA ARG A 264 -10.67 -10.24 20.15
C ARG A 264 -11.75 -9.92 21.19
N SER A 265 -12.22 -8.67 21.21
CA SER A 265 -13.26 -8.19 22.14
C SER A 265 -14.65 -8.03 21.52
N THR A 266 -14.86 -8.55 20.31
CA THR A 266 -16.11 -8.46 19.56
C THR A 266 -16.48 -9.81 18.92
N LEU A 267 -17.64 -9.90 18.28
CA LEU A 267 -18.12 -11.17 17.70
C LEU A 267 -17.32 -11.56 16.44
N TYR A 268 -17.17 -10.62 15.50
CA TYR A 268 -16.53 -10.87 14.21
C TYR A 268 -15.10 -10.34 14.17
N CYS A 269 -14.21 -11.05 13.47
CA CYS A 269 -12.85 -10.54 13.22
C CYS A 269 -12.83 -9.22 12.44
N THR A 270 -13.89 -8.98 11.67
CA THR A 270 -14.09 -7.83 10.80
C THR A 270 -14.76 -6.64 11.48
N ASP A 271 -15.08 -6.69 12.78
CA ASP A 271 -15.72 -5.55 13.47
C ASP A 271 -14.85 -4.29 13.44
N ILE A 272 -13.53 -4.42 13.31
CA ILE A 272 -12.61 -3.28 13.12
C ILE A 272 -12.91 -2.49 11.83
N LEU A 273 -13.45 -3.15 10.80
CA LEU A 273 -13.80 -2.54 9.52
C LEU A 273 -15.01 -1.59 9.66
N LYS A 274 -15.84 -1.77 10.69
CA LYS A 274 -17.00 -0.90 10.97
C LYS A 274 -16.60 0.51 11.39
N THR A 275 -15.33 0.75 11.73
CA THR A 275 -14.80 2.08 12.10
C THR A 275 -14.98 3.12 11.01
N ILE A 276 -15.02 2.70 9.74
CA ILE A 276 -15.28 3.56 8.58
C ILE A 276 -16.63 3.25 7.90
N GLU A 277 -17.56 2.63 8.63
CA GLU A 277 -18.85 2.17 8.09
C GLU A 277 -18.71 1.22 6.88
N MET A 278 -17.66 0.39 6.82
CA MET A 278 -17.45 -0.58 5.74
C MET A 278 -18.50 -1.70 5.79
N PRO A 279 -19.29 -1.97 4.73
CA PRO A 279 -20.16 -3.15 4.69
C PRO A 279 -19.33 -4.45 4.65
N ILE A 280 -19.84 -5.49 5.31
CA ILE A 280 -19.13 -6.77 5.46
C ILE A 280 -20.03 -7.91 4.99
N LEU A 281 -19.51 -8.75 4.10
CA LEU A 281 -20.14 -9.98 3.62
C LEU A 281 -19.47 -11.18 4.29
N HIS A 282 -20.13 -11.78 5.27
CA HIS A 282 -19.72 -13.02 5.90
C HIS A 282 -20.22 -14.19 5.08
N VAL A 283 -19.30 -14.99 4.55
CA VAL A 283 -19.63 -16.06 3.62
C VAL A 283 -18.99 -17.38 4.05
N ASN A 284 -19.78 -18.45 4.01
CA ASN A 284 -19.32 -19.79 4.31
C ASN A 284 -18.38 -20.28 3.19
N GLY A 285 -17.12 -20.54 3.52
CA GLY A 285 -16.11 -21.03 2.60
C GLY A 285 -16.43 -22.41 1.99
N ASP A 286 -17.27 -23.22 2.64
CA ASP A 286 -17.76 -24.50 2.10
C ASP A 286 -18.86 -24.36 1.02
N ASP A 287 -19.31 -23.14 0.73
CA ASP A 287 -20.23 -22.83 -0.39
C ASP A 287 -19.55 -21.93 -1.44
N PRO A 288 -18.75 -22.49 -2.37
CA PRO A 288 -18.03 -21.72 -3.36
C PRO A 288 -18.92 -20.81 -4.23
N GLU A 289 -20.17 -21.22 -4.50
CA GLU A 289 -21.12 -20.40 -5.26
C GLU A 289 -21.51 -19.13 -4.47
N ALA A 290 -21.73 -19.23 -3.16
CA ALA A 290 -21.99 -18.06 -2.32
C ALA A 290 -20.78 -17.13 -2.24
N VAL A 291 -19.56 -17.68 -2.22
CA VAL A 291 -18.31 -16.91 -2.23
C VAL A 291 -18.18 -16.10 -3.52
N VAL A 292 -18.43 -16.70 -4.68
CA VAL A 292 -18.43 -15.99 -5.97
C VAL A 292 -19.51 -14.91 -6.00
N LEU A 293 -20.73 -15.19 -5.53
CA LEU A 293 -21.79 -14.17 -5.45
C LEU A 293 -21.40 -12.99 -4.53
N ALA A 294 -20.85 -13.27 -3.35
CA ALA A 294 -20.38 -12.24 -2.42
C ALA A 294 -19.31 -11.35 -3.09
N THR A 295 -18.40 -11.97 -3.84
CA THR A 295 -17.35 -11.28 -4.60
C THR A 295 -17.94 -10.34 -5.65
N GLN A 296 -18.88 -10.83 -6.47
CA GLN A 296 -19.55 -10.01 -7.49
C GLN A 296 -20.24 -8.79 -6.88
N ILE A 297 -20.96 -8.99 -5.76
CA ILE A 297 -21.64 -7.90 -5.05
C ILE A 297 -20.63 -6.90 -4.46
N ALA A 298 -19.53 -7.37 -3.88
CA ALA A 298 -18.47 -6.52 -3.33
C ALA A 298 -17.80 -5.67 -4.41
N VAL A 299 -17.44 -6.25 -5.56
CA VAL A 299 -16.87 -5.52 -6.69
C VAL A 299 -17.86 -4.46 -7.21
N GLU A 300 -19.14 -4.80 -7.33
CA GLU A 300 -20.17 -3.82 -7.74
C GLU A 300 -20.31 -2.68 -6.74
N TYR A 301 -20.32 -2.97 -5.43
CA TYR A 301 -20.35 -1.95 -4.38
C TYR A 301 -19.15 -1.01 -4.50
N ARG A 302 -17.93 -1.57 -4.54
CA ARG A 302 -16.70 -0.78 -4.61
C ARG A 302 -16.69 0.08 -5.87
N MET A 303 -17.05 -0.47 -7.02
CA MET A 303 -17.06 0.29 -8.26
C MET A 303 -18.13 1.39 -8.29
N LYS A 304 -19.27 1.16 -7.65
CA LYS A 304 -20.38 2.12 -7.58
C LYS A 304 -20.14 3.26 -6.59
N PHE A 305 -19.66 2.95 -5.39
CA PHE A 305 -19.57 3.91 -4.29
C PHE A 305 -18.15 4.39 -4.01
N LYS A 306 -17.13 3.75 -4.59
CA LYS A 306 -15.71 4.07 -4.37
C LYS A 306 -15.33 4.03 -2.89
N LYS A 307 -15.87 3.04 -2.17
CA LYS A 307 -15.64 2.80 -0.74
C LYS A 307 -15.19 1.37 -0.52
N ASP A 308 -14.48 1.17 0.58
CA ASP A 308 -14.00 -0.14 0.99
C ASP A 308 -15.15 -1.11 1.23
N VAL A 309 -14.89 -2.40 1.05
CA VAL A 309 -15.84 -3.49 1.32
C VAL A 309 -15.12 -4.74 1.80
N GLY A 310 -15.68 -5.39 2.82
CA GLY A 310 -15.11 -6.57 3.44
C GLY A 310 -15.80 -7.87 3.02
N ILE A 311 -15.02 -8.90 2.73
CA ILE A 311 -15.46 -10.29 2.62
C ILE A 311 -14.80 -11.09 3.76
N ASP A 312 -15.62 -11.56 4.69
CA ASP A 312 -15.21 -12.50 5.74
C ASP A 312 -15.44 -13.93 5.24
N LEU A 313 -14.39 -14.54 4.69
CA LEU A 313 -14.42 -15.92 4.19
C LEU A 313 -14.23 -16.87 5.37
N ILE A 314 -15.34 -17.32 5.95
CA ILE A 314 -15.36 -18.21 7.10
C ILE A 314 -15.03 -19.62 6.64
N CYS A 315 -13.84 -20.09 7.02
CA CYS A 315 -13.27 -21.35 6.56
C CYS A 315 -12.61 -22.09 7.73
N PHE A 316 -11.75 -23.07 7.44
CA PHE A 316 -10.94 -23.75 8.47
C PHE A 316 -9.49 -23.93 8.02
N ARG A 317 -8.61 -24.36 8.94
CA ARG A 317 -7.24 -24.77 8.63
C ARG A 317 -7.12 -26.28 8.72
N LYS A 318 -6.88 -26.97 7.61
CA LYS A 318 -6.79 -28.44 7.61
C LYS A 318 -5.61 -28.97 8.44
N LEU A 319 -4.48 -28.27 8.40
CA LEU A 319 -3.21 -28.66 9.02
C LEU A 319 -2.88 -27.76 10.23
N GLY A 320 -1.71 -27.96 10.87
CA GLY A 320 -1.18 -27.04 11.89
C GLY A 320 -0.91 -25.63 11.33
N HIS A 321 -0.42 -24.71 12.18
CA HIS A 321 -0.11 -23.34 11.69
C HIS A 321 0.92 -23.37 10.56
N ASN A 322 1.88 -24.28 10.68
CA ASN A 322 2.67 -24.78 9.58
C ASN A 322 2.52 -26.31 9.54
N GLU A 323 3.01 -26.94 8.48
CA GLU A 323 2.74 -28.35 8.22
C GLU A 323 3.49 -29.33 9.13
N GLN A 324 4.41 -28.85 9.96
CA GLN A 324 5.08 -29.63 11.01
C GLN A 324 4.43 -29.46 12.39
N ASP A 325 3.54 -28.49 12.54
CA ASP A 325 2.88 -28.18 13.80
C ASP A 325 1.73 -29.16 14.10
N THR A 326 1.54 -29.51 15.37
CA THR A 326 0.52 -30.48 15.81
C THR A 326 -0.62 -29.74 16.53
N PRO A 327 -1.68 -29.34 15.80
CA PRO A 327 -2.68 -28.43 16.34
C PRO A 327 -3.62 -29.08 17.37
N SER A 328 -3.71 -30.42 17.40
CA SER A 328 -4.53 -31.13 18.38
C SER A 328 -4.02 -30.99 19.81
N MET A 329 -2.79 -30.51 20.01
CA MET A 329 -2.24 -30.21 21.35
C MET A 329 -3.02 -29.11 22.07
N THR A 330 -3.61 -28.17 21.32
CA THR A 330 -4.31 -26.99 21.86
C THR A 330 -5.75 -26.88 21.35
N GLN A 331 -6.07 -27.40 20.16
CA GLN A 331 -7.42 -27.40 19.56
C GLN A 331 -7.99 -28.81 19.25
N PRO A 332 -8.05 -29.73 20.23
CA PRO A 332 -8.43 -31.12 19.97
C PRO A 332 -9.85 -31.29 19.41
N LEU A 333 -10.83 -30.51 19.90
CA LEU A 333 -12.22 -30.61 19.43
C LEU A 333 -12.38 -30.11 17.99
N MET A 334 -11.79 -28.95 17.68
CA MET A 334 -11.81 -28.37 16.33
C MET A 334 -11.20 -29.34 15.32
N TYR A 335 -10.01 -29.88 15.60
CA TYR A 335 -9.33 -30.77 14.67
C TYR A 335 -9.97 -32.16 14.58
N LYS A 336 -10.66 -32.63 15.62
CA LYS A 336 -11.53 -33.82 15.52
C LYS A 336 -12.67 -33.61 14.51
N LYS A 337 -13.26 -32.41 14.46
CA LYS A 337 -14.31 -32.07 13.49
C LYS A 337 -13.73 -31.89 12.08
N ILE A 338 -12.61 -31.20 11.94
CA ILE A 338 -11.91 -31.02 10.65
C ILE A 338 -11.46 -32.36 10.05
N ALA A 339 -11.08 -33.34 10.88
CA ALA A 339 -10.73 -34.69 10.43
C ALA A 339 -11.93 -35.46 9.85
N GLN A 340 -13.14 -35.18 10.33
CA GLN A 340 -14.40 -35.77 9.82
C GLN A 340 -14.94 -35.03 8.60
N HIS A 341 -14.51 -33.80 8.37
CA HIS A 341 -14.96 -32.96 7.26
C HIS A 341 -14.35 -33.44 5.93
N PRO A 342 -15.15 -33.67 4.87
CA PRO A 342 -14.67 -34.19 3.59
C PRO A 342 -13.76 -33.21 2.84
N GLY A 343 -13.81 -31.92 3.19
CA GLY A 343 -13.09 -30.84 2.52
C GLY A 343 -13.96 -30.12 1.49
N THR A 344 -13.71 -28.82 1.32
CA THR A 344 -14.49 -27.88 0.49
C THR A 344 -14.67 -28.39 -0.94
N ARG A 345 -13.58 -28.79 -1.59
CA ARG A 345 -13.59 -29.27 -2.99
C ARG A 345 -14.49 -30.48 -3.16
N LYS A 346 -14.34 -31.48 -2.28
CA LYS A 346 -15.13 -32.71 -2.36
C LYS A 346 -16.61 -32.43 -2.11
N LEU A 347 -16.93 -31.62 -1.12
CA LEU A 347 -18.31 -31.22 -0.83
C LEU A 347 -18.97 -30.58 -2.05
N TYR A 348 -18.26 -29.67 -2.73
CA TYR A 348 -18.79 -29.00 -3.91
C TYR A 348 -18.89 -29.94 -5.14
N ALA A 349 -17.89 -30.79 -5.36
CA ALA A 349 -17.95 -31.80 -6.42
C ALA A 349 -19.15 -32.74 -6.26
N ASP A 350 -19.36 -33.28 -5.05
CA ASP A 350 -20.48 -34.18 -4.75
C ASP A 350 -21.85 -33.47 -4.95
N LYS A 351 -21.94 -32.17 -4.61
CA LYS A 351 -23.12 -31.32 -4.91
C LYS A 351 -23.35 -31.23 -6.42
N LEU A 352 -22.31 -30.98 -7.22
CA LEU A 352 -22.42 -30.84 -8.68
C LEU A 352 -22.76 -32.16 -9.39
N GLU A 353 -22.25 -33.30 -8.90
CA GLU A 353 -22.64 -34.62 -9.38
C GLU A 353 -24.13 -34.90 -9.08
N THR A 354 -24.58 -34.60 -7.86
CA THR A 354 -26.00 -34.74 -7.47
C THR A 354 -26.93 -33.87 -8.32
N GLN A 355 -26.47 -32.68 -8.73
CA GLN A 355 -27.21 -31.78 -9.62
C GLN A 355 -27.14 -32.17 -11.10
N GLY A 356 -26.37 -33.20 -11.47
CA GLY A 356 -26.14 -33.59 -12.87
C GLY A 356 -25.30 -32.60 -13.67
N VAL A 357 -24.58 -31.69 -13.01
CA VAL A 357 -23.64 -30.75 -13.66
C VAL A 357 -22.37 -31.48 -14.10
N LEU A 358 -21.97 -32.48 -13.31
CA LEU A 358 -20.84 -33.38 -13.59
C LEU A 358 -21.32 -34.84 -13.69
N PRO A 359 -20.67 -35.67 -14.51
CA PRO A 359 -20.84 -37.11 -14.43
C PRO A 359 -20.29 -37.64 -13.09
N VAL A 360 -20.78 -38.81 -12.65
CA VAL A 360 -20.28 -39.49 -11.44
C VAL A 360 -18.77 -39.73 -11.58
N GLY A 361 -17.99 -39.27 -10.60
CA GLY A 361 -16.52 -39.36 -10.60
C GLY A 361 -15.82 -38.24 -11.38
N GLY A 362 -16.57 -37.32 -12.02
CA GLY A 362 -15.99 -36.20 -12.77
C GLY A 362 -15.13 -35.29 -11.90
N GLY A 363 -15.48 -35.12 -10.62
CA GLY A 363 -14.67 -34.37 -9.67
C GLY A 363 -13.27 -34.99 -9.43
N ASP A 364 -13.16 -36.32 -9.45
CA ASP A 364 -11.88 -37.02 -9.27
C ASP A 364 -11.03 -37.02 -10.56
N GLU A 365 -11.67 -36.97 -11.73
CA GLU A 365 -11.00 -36.78 -13.02
C GLU A 365 -10.31 -35.41 -13.10
N MET A 366 -10.97 -34.35 -12.62
CA MET A 366 -10.36 -33.01 -12.55
C MET A 366 -9.12 -32.98 -11.66
N VAL A 367 -9.14 -33.67 -10.52
CA VAL A 367 -7.96 -33.80 -9.64
C VAL A 367 -6.80 -34.50 -10.34
N LYS A 368 -7.08 -35.57 -11.09
CA LYS A 368 -6.05 -36.29 -11.87
C LYS A 368 -5.47 -35.42 -12.98
N ALA A 369 -6.32 -34.69 -13.70
CA ALA A 369 -5.92 -33.80 -14.78
C ALA A 369 -4.97 -32.71 -14.27
N TYR A 370 -5.37 -32.00 -13.22
CA TYR A 370 -4.56 -30.93 -12.63
C TYR A 370 -3.20 -31.45 -12.10
N ARG A 371 -3.19 -32.65 -11.48
CA ARG A 371 -1.93 -33.26 -11.05
C ARG A 371 -0.99 -33.55 -12.22
N ALA A 372 -1.52 -34.06 -13.34
CA ALA A 372 -0.71 -34.32 -14.53
C ALA A 372 -0.13 -33.02 -15.11
N GLU A 373 -0.86 -31.90 -15.05
CA GLU A 373 -0.38 -30.57 -15.47
C GLU A 373 0.79 -30.08 -14.59
N LEU A 374 0.67 -30.22 -13.27
CA LEU A 374 1.75 -29.89 -12.33
C LEU A 374 3.00 -30.75 -12.54
N GLU A 375 2.83 -32.05 -12.78
CA GLU A 375 3.94 -32.97 -13.08
C GLU A 375 4.62 -32.61 -14.41
N ALA A 376 3.87 -32.10 -15.38
CA ALA A 376 4.40 -31.55 -16.62
C ALA A 376 5.00 -30.14 -16.49
N GLY A 377 4.89 -29.49 -15.32
CA GLY A 377 5.36 -28.13 -15.08
C GLY A 377 4.59 -27.05 -15.83
N LYS A 378 3.38 -27.34 -16.31
CA LYS A 378 2.54 -26.38 -17.05
C LYS A 378 1.80 -25.46 -16.09
N SER A 379 1.65 -24.18 -16.46
CA SER A 379 0.78 -23.24 -15.75
C SER A 379 -0.69 -23.54 -16.06
N THR A 380 -1.55 -23.35 -15.06
CA THR A 380 -3.01 -23.52 -15.13
C THR A 380 -3.75 -22.20 -15.38
N SER A 381 -3.02 -21.10 -15.33
CA SER A 381 -3.41 -19.83 -15.93
C SER A 381 -2.61 -19.63 -17.21
N ASP A 382 -3.24 -19.05 -18.24
CA ASP A 382 -2.57 -18.65 -19.47
C ASP A 382 -2.00 -17.23 -19.28
N PRO A 383 -0.73 -17.06 -18.84
CA PRO A 383 -0.12 -15.74 -18.81
C PRO A 383 -0.12 -15.20 -20.23
N VAL A 384 -0.49 -13.93 -20.37
CA VAL A 384 -0.49 -13.33 -21.70
C VAL A 384 0.96 -13.23 -22.16
N ILE A 385 1.34 -14.01 -23.18
CA ILE A 385 2.58 -13.76 -23.95
C ILE A 385 2.30 -12.56 -24.84
N THR A 386 2.17 -11.40 -24.24
CA THR A 386 2.14 -10.16 -24.99
C THR A 386 3.47 -9.45 -24.83
N ASN A 387 4.06 -9.05 -25.96
CA ASN A 387 5.08 -8.00 -26.01
C ASN A 387 4.53 -6.62 -25.59
N PHE A 388 3.45 -6.57 -24.81
CA PHE A 388 2.77 -5.35 -24.40
C PHE A 388 3.55 -4.76 -23.23
N LYS A 389 4.52 -3.90 -23.51
CA LYS A 389 4.97 -2.93 -22.51
C LYS A 389 3.79 -2.00 -22.26
N GLY A 390 3.03 -2.26 -21.19
CA GLY A 390 1.88 -1.45 -20.84
C GLY A 390 2.25 0.03 -20.82
N LYS A 391 1.38 0.89 -21.36
CA LYS A 391 1.57 2.36 -21.43
C LYS A 391 2.04 2.98 -20.10
N PHE A 392 1.67 2.36 -18.98
CA PHE A 392 1.94 2.83 -17.63
C PHE A 392 3.05 2.05 -16.90
N SER A 393 3.80 1.18 -17.60
CA SER A 393 4.94 0.46 -17.01
C SER A 393 6.07 1.42 -16.63
N VAL A 394 6.70 1.19 -15.48
CA VAL A 394 7.86 1.96 -15.04
C VAL A 394 9.14 1.22 -15.36
N ASP A 395 10.05 1.91 -16.02
CA ASP A 395 11.41 1.43 -16.21
C ASP A 395 12.30 1.81 -15.02
N TRP A 396 12.64 0.80 -14.21
CA TRP A 396 13.56 0.93 -13.09
C TRP A 396 15.03 0.77 -13.51
N SER A 397 15.32 0.27 -14.72
CA SER A 397 16.67 -0.02 -15.17
C SER A 397 17.65 1.15 -15.10
N PRO A 398 17.25 2.44 -15.29
CA PRO A 398 18.18 3.56 -15.14
C PRO A 398 18.75 3.69 -13.73
N PHE A 399 18.04 3.20 -12.70
CA PHE A 399 18.37 3.38 -11.29
C PHE A 399 19.15 2.21 -10.68
N LEU A 400 19.28 1.10 -11.38
CA LEU A 400 19.97 -0.10 -10.90
C LEU A 400 21.48 0.00 -11.10
N ASN A 401 22.27 -0.59 -10.20
CA ASN A 401 23.73 -0.67 -10.27
C ASN A 401 24.45 0.69 -10.35
N ARG A 402 23.87 1.72 -9.71
CA ARG A 402 24.42 3.09 -9.67
C ARG A 402 25.20 3.34 -8.39
N LYS A 403 26.19 4.25 -8.45
CA LYS A 403 27.05 4.54 -7.30
C LYS A 403 26.51 5.75 -6.55
N TRP A 404 26.58 5.71 -5.23
CA TRP A 404 26.18 6.87 -4.40
C TRP A 404 27.06 8.12 -4.69
N THR A 405 28.29 7.91 -5.16
CA THR A 405 29.26 8.95 -5.54
C THR A 405 29.00 9.56 -6.92
N ASP A 406 27.99 9.10 -7.66
CA ASP A 406 27.66 9.68 -8.95
C ASP A 406 27.35 11.18 -8.78
N HIS A 407 28.01 11.99 -9.59
CA HIS A 407 27.88 13.45 -9.57
C HIS A 407 26.50 13.88 -10.06
N ALA A 408 25.96 14.96 -9.50
CA ALA A 408 24.78 15.63 -10.00
C ALA A 408 24.97 17.15 -9.99
N ASP A 409 24.77 17.77 -11.16
CA ASP A 409 24.70 19.22 -11.25
C ASP A 409 23.37 19.68 -10.65
N THR A 410 23.45 20.29 -9.47
CA THR A 410 22.29 20.68 -8.67
C THR A 410 22.14 22.19 -8.56
N ALA A 411 23.10 22.98 -9.07
CA ALA A 411 22.94 24.41 -9.15
C ALA A 411 21.82 24.77 -10.15
N ILE A 412 21.27 25.98 -10.04
CA ILE A 412 20.36 26.53 -11.06
C ILE A 412 20.86 27.86 -11.60
N PRO A 413 20.62 28.19 -12.88
CA PRO A 413 20.99 29.48 -13.44
C PRO A 413 20.39 30.65 -12.65
N LEU A 414 21.14 31.75 -12.51
CA LEU A 414 20.67 32.93 -11.76
C LEU A 414 19.36 33.52 -12.31
N ALA A 415 19.16 33.47 -13.63
CA ALA A 415 17.92 33.93 -14.25
C ALA A 415 16.73 33.08 -13.79
N GLU A 416 16.93 31.77 -13.71
CA GLU A 416 15.92 30.81 -13.27
C GLU A 416 15.62 30.96 -11.77
N TRP A 417 16.67 31.14 -10.94
CA TRP A 417 16.53 31.48 -9.53
C TRP A 417 15.61 32.69 -9.31
N LYS A 418 15.88 33.81 -9.99
CA LYS A 418 15.09 35.04 -9.85
C LYS A 418 13.63 34.84 -10.25
N ARG A 419 13.41 34.16 -11.38
CA ARG A 419 12.07 33.86 -11.90
C ARG A 419 11.26 33.00 -10.93
N LEU A 420 11.85 31.90 -10.44
CA LEU A 420 11.19 31.00 -9.50
C LEU A 420 10.90 31.69 -8.17
N ALA A 421 11.86 32.45 -7.64
CA ALA A 421 11.69 33.19 -6.39
C ALA A 421 10.55 34.21 -6.46
N GLU A 422 10.42 34.94 -7.57
CA GLU A 422 9.29 35.83 -7.83
C GLU A 422 7.96 35.05 -7.84
N LYS A 423 7.90 33.92 -8.54
CA LYS A 423 6.69 33.09 -8.64
C LYS A 423 6.21 32.56 -7.30
N ILE A 424 7.10 31.99 -6.49
CA ILE A 424 6.72 31.38 -5.21
C ILE A 424 6.40 32.42 -4.12
N THR A 425 6.73 33.70 -4.33
CA THR A 425 6.45 34.80 -3.40
C THR A 425 5.28 35.66 -3.83
N GLN A 426 4.74 35.44 -5.03
CA GLN A 426 3.59 36.17 -5.55
C GLN A 426 2.29 35.70 -4.89
N ILE A 427 1.52 36.67 -4.38
CA ILE A 427 0.17 36.45 -3.83
C ILE A 427 -0.86 36.82 -4.90
N PRO A 428 -1.89 35.98 -5.14
CA PRO A 428 -2.97 36.32 -6.07
C PRO A 428 -3.73 37.58 -5.65
N SER A 429 -4.24 38.33 -6.63
CA SER A 429 -5.09 39.50 -6.36
C SER A 429 -6.33 39.09 -5.56
N GLY A 430 -6.62 39.83 -4.50
CA GLY A 430 -7.78 39.57 -3.63
C GLY A 430 -7.56 38.47 -2.59
N PHE A 431 -6.38 37.84 -2.53
CA PHE A 431 -6.06 36.84 -1.51
C PHE A 431 -5.39 37.51 -0.30
N LYS A 432 -5.98 37.41 0.88
CA LYS A 432 -5.43 38.04 2.09
C LYS A 432 -4.69 37.02 2.95
N VAL A 433 -3.37 37.13 2.99
CA VAL A 433 -2.54 36.31 3.90
C VAL A 433 -2.53 36.91 5.31
N HIS A 434 -2.22 36.07 6.31
CA HIS A 434 -1.95 36.54 7.66
C HIS A 434 -0.72 37.47 7.69
N PRO A 435 -0.69 38.58 8.46
CA PRO A 435 0.42 39.53 8.46
C PRO A 435 1.81 38.93 8.73
N LEU A 436 1.91 37.92 9.61
CA LEU A 436 3.18 37.21 9.85
C LEU A 436 3.66 36.42 8.61
N VAL A 437 2.73 35.85 7.84
CA VAL A 437 3.05 35.13 6.61
C VAL A 437 3.43 36.11 5.51
N GLU A 438 2.78 37.27 5.44
CA GLU A 438 3.16 38.35 4.53
C GLU A 438 4.62 38.78 4.74
N ASN A 439 5.08 38.88 6.00
CA ASN A 439 6.47 39.20 6.32
C ASN A 439 7.43 38.08 5.86
N VAL A 440 7.06 36.81 6.02
CA VAL A 440 7.86 35.68 5.50
C VAL A 440 8.00 35.79 3.97
N LEU A 441 6.90 36.06 3.26
CA LEU A 441 6.91 36.18 1.79
C LEU A 441 7.72 37.40 1.32
N LYS A 442 7.64 38.54 2.02
CA LYS A 442 8.47 39.73 1.75
C LYS A 442 9.97 39.43 1.92
N ASN A 443 10.35 38.74 2.99
CA ASN A 443 11.74 38.33 3.22
C ASN A 443 12.22 37.35 2.13
N ARG A 444 11.40 36.34 1.78
CA ARG A 444 11.71 35.41 0.68
C ARG A 444 11.89 36.13 -0.65
N ALA A 445 11.09 37.16 -0.93
CA ALA A 445 11.24 37.95 -2.15
C ALA A 445 12.57 38.73 -2.15
N ALA A 446 12.98 39.28 -0.99
CA ALA A 446 14.28 39.94 -0.82
C ALA A 446 15.46 38.96 -0.98
N MET A 447 15.34 37.74 -0.43
CA MET A 447 16.31 36.64 -0.66
C MET A 447 16.42 36.32 -2.15
N GLY A 448 15.29 36.23 -2.86
CA GLY A 448 15.23 36.00 -4.30
C GLY A 448 15.94 37.07 -5.13
N ARG A 449 15.92 38.33 -4.66
CA ARG A 449 16.61 39.47 -5.27
C ARG A 449 18.10 39.57 -4.87
N GLY A 450 18.55 38.76 -3.90
CA GLY A 450 19.92 38.80 -3.38
C GLY A 450 20.17 39.95 -2.40
N GLU A 451 19.10 40.54 -1.84
CA GLU A 451 19.19 41.62 -0.83
C GLU A 451 19.49 41.10 0.57
N MET A 452 19.29 39.81 0.80
CA MET A 452 19.59 39.10 2.04
C MET A 452 19.97 37.65 1.77
N ASN A 453 20.68 37.02 2.70
CA ASN A 453 20.99 35.58 2.62
C ASN A 453 19.72 34.74 2.71
N VAL A 454 19.73 33.63 2.00
CA VAL A 454 18.63 32.68 1.86
C VAL A 454 18.55 31.83 3.13
N ASP A 455 17.38 31.81 3.77
CA ASP A 455 17.13 30.95 4.93
C ASP A 455 16.74 29.52 4.50
N TRP A 456 16.62 28.62 5.48
CA TRP A 456 16.31 27.21 5.22
C TRP A 456 14.99 27.02 4.48
N GLY A 457 13.92 27.72 4.90
CA GLY A 457 12.59 27.57 4.31
C GLY A 457 12.56 28.02 2.85
N MET A 458 13.28 29.08 2.51
CA MET A 458 13.45 29.54 1.13
C MET A 458 14.34 28.58 0.32
N GLY A 459 15.46 28.10 0.88
CA GLY A 459 16.33 27.13 0.22
C GLY A 459 15.59 25.85 -0.16
N GLU A 460 14.78 25.32 0.77
CA GLU A 460 13.89 24.18 0.52
C GLU A 460 12.86 24.47 -0.58
N HIS A 461 12.16 25.61 -0.50
CA HIS A 461 11.18 26.01 -1.52
C HIS A 461 11.79 26.14 -2.91
N MET A 462 13.01 26.68 -3.01
CA MET A 462 13.71 26.81 -4.28
C MET A 462 14.13 25.46 -4.85
N ALA A 463 14.45 24.48 -4.01
CA ALA A 463 14.68 23.11 -4.48
C ALA A 463 13.40 22.50 -5.04
N PHE A 464 12.27 22.67 -4.34
CA PHE A 464 10.98 22.22 -4.84
C PHE A 464 10.60 22.90 -6.16
N ALA A 465 10.61 24.23 -6.20
CA ALA A 465 10.24 25.00 -7.38
C ALA A 465 11.08 24.61 -8.62
N SER A 466 12.39 24.45 -8.44
CA SER A 466 13.29 24.09 -9.52
C SER A 466 13.14 22.64 -9.99
N LEU A 467 12.80 21.70 -9.10
CA LEU A 467 12.50 20.32 -9.48
C LEU A 467 11.18 20.21 -10.25
N LEU A 468 10.15 20.95 -9.80
CA LEU A 468 8.84 20.98 -10.46
C LEU A 468 8.95 21.54 -11.88
N GLU A 469 9.72 22.62 -12.07
CA GLU A 469 10.02 23.16 -13.41
C GLU A 469 10.81 22.15 -14.26
N SER A 470 11.71 21.39 -13.64
CA SER A 470 12.50 20.35 -14.33
C SER A 470 11.71 19.07 -14.62
N GLY A 471 10.40 19.03 -14.30
CA GLY A 471 9.53 17.90 -14.59
C GLY A 471 9.50 16.79 -13.54
N TYR A 472 10.06 17.01 -12.34
CA TYR A 472 9.98 16.06 -11.23
C TYR A 472 8.78 16.40 -10.33
N PRO A 473 7.76 15.53 -10.23
CA PRO A 473 6.68 15.71 -9.27
C PRO A 473 7.20 15.65 -7.84
N ILE A 474 6.48 16.28 -6.92
CA ILE A 474 6.83 16.27 -5.49
C ILE A 474 5.59 15.92 -4.68
N ARG A 475 5.76 14.98 -3.76
CA ARG A 475 4.77 14.58 -2.77
C ARG A 475 5.37 14.77 -1.39
N LEU A 476 4.88 15.74 -0.63
CA LEU A 476 5.25 16.00 0.75
C LEU A 476 4.09 15.63 1.67
N SER A 477 4.31 14.65 2.54
CA SER A 477 3.31 14.14 3.48
C SER A 477 3.86 14.16 4.90
N GLY A 478 3.07 14.64 5.85
CA GLY A 478 3.42 14.66 7.26
C GLY A 478 2.48 15.55 8.04
N GLU A 479 2.51 15.44 9.36
CA GLU A 479 1.65 16.22 10.23
C GLU A 479 2.01 17.71 10.12
N ASP A 480 1.02 18.53 9.76
CA ASP A 480 1.19 19.98 9.54
C ASP A 480 2.25 20.38 8.51
N SER A 481 2.67 19.48 7.62
CA SER A 481 3.75 19.75 6.64
C SER A 481 3.46 20.91 5.71
N GLY A 482 2.19 21.27 5.45
CA GLY A 482 1.81 22.42 4.63
C GLY A 482 2.30 23.75 5.19
N ARG A 483 2.16 23.95 6.50
CA ARG A 483 2.70 25.11 7.22
C ARG A 483 4.15 24.86 7.68
N GLY A 484 4.45 23.61 8.00
CA GLY A 484 5.61 23.16 8.76
C GLY A 484 5.37 23.35 10.26
N THR A 485 5.73 22.35 11.07
CA THR A 485 5.67 22.36 12.54
C THR A 485 6.22 23.66 13.11
N PHE A 486 7.42 24.05 12.67
CA PHE A 486 8.14 25.23 13.14
C PHE A 486 7.77 26.55 12.41
N THR A 487 6.64 26.57 11.68
CA THR A 487 6.14 27.75 10.92
C THR A 487 7.17 28.34 9.95
N HIS A 488 7.99 27.48 9.34
CA HIS A 488 9.08 27.89 8.45
C HIS A 488 8.73 27.70 6.97
N ARG A 489 7.77 26.81 6.66
CA ARG A 489 7.53 26.34 5.30
C ARG A 489 6.47 27.16 4.57
N HIS A 490 5.24 27.22 5.07
CA HIS A 490 4.14 27.94 4.40
C HIS A 490 3.96 27.59 2.91
N SER A 491 4.06 26.30 2.56
CA SER A 491 3.75 25.82 1.21
C SER A 491 2.26 25.98 0.89
N VAL A 492 1.40 25.95 1.92
CA VAL A 492 -0.03 26.26 1.82
C VAL A 492 -0.29 27.61 2.47
N LEU A 493 -0.82 28.55 1.69
CA LEU A 493 -1.30 29.84 2.16
C LEU A 493 -2.82 29.75 2.38
N HIS A 494 -3.30 30.38 3.45
CA HIS A 494 -4.73 30.39 3.81
C HIS A 494 -5.26 31.82 3.78
N ASP A 495 -6.33 32.02 3.01
CA ASP A 495 -7.01 33.30 2.92
C ASP A 495 -7.70 33.63 4.24
N GLN A 496 -7.38 34.78 4.81
CA GLN A 496 -7.94 35.24 6.08
C GLN A 496 -9.39 35.72 5.94
N ASP A 497 -9.84 36.02 4.71
CA ASP A 497 -11.20 36.44 4.44
C ASP A 497 -12.08 35.26 3.96
N ARG A 498 -11.60 34.01 4.01
CA ARG A 498 -12.39 32.83 3.59
C ARG A 498 -13.62 32.62 4.48
N GLU A 499 -14.77 32.37 3.85
CA GLU A 499 -16.03 32.09 4.55
C GLU A 499 -16.35 30.59 4.67
N LYS A 500 -15.69 29.74 3.88
CA LYS A 500 -15.86 28.27 3.91
C LYS A 500 -14.57 27.57 4.32
N TRP A 501 -14.70 26.54 5.15
CA TRP A 501 -13.57 25.83 5.74
C TRP A 501 -12.75 25.02 4.73
N ASP A 502 -13.38 24.55 3.64
CA ASP A 502 -12.85 23.68 2.59
C ASP A 502 -12.33 24.44 1.36
N THR A 503 -12.38 25.78 1.38
CA THR A 503 -11.87 26.64 0.29
C THR A 503 -10.88 27.68 0.83
N GLY A 504 -10.34 28.52 -0.07
CA GLY A 504 -9.47 29.64 0.31
C GLY A 504 -8.02 29.24 0.63
N THR A 505 -7.52 28.15 0.04
CA THR A 505 -6.08 27.83 0.08
C THR A 505 -5.41 28.13 -1.24
N TYR A 506 -4.19 28.67 -1.20
CA TYR A 506 -3.34 28.88 -2.36
C TYR A 506 -1.98 28.23 -2.13
N ILE A 507 -1.47 27.50 -3.12
CA ILE A 507 -0.20 26.78 -3.04
C ILE A 507 0.73 27.36 -4.11
N PRO A 508 1.68 28.25 -3.74
CA PRO A 508 2.56 28.91 -4.72
C PRO A 508 3.38 27.92 -5.57
N LEU A 509 3.77 26.78 -4.98
CA LEU A 509 4.53 25.73 -5.66
C LEU A 509 3.73 25.02 -6.77
N GLN A 510 2.41 25.14 -6.82
CA GLN A 510 1.59 24.67 -7.95
C GLN A 510 1.51 25.69 -9.11
N ASN A 511 2.19 26.84 -9.00
CA ASN A 511 2.09 27.97 -9.92
C ASN A 511 3.46 28.54 -10.34
N VAL A 512 4.51 27.71 -10.37
CA VAL A 512 5.89 28.11 -10.71
C VAL A 512 6.14 28.24 -12.21
N GLY A 513 5.41 27.48 -13.04
CA GLY A 513 5.61 27.46 -14.49
C GLY A 513 4.47 26.80 -15.25
N ASN A 514 4.32 27.13 -16.54
CA ASN A 514 3.35 26.46 -17.40
C ASN A 514 3.85 25.05 -17.73
N GLY A 515 3.04 24.03 -17.45
CA GLY A 515 3.43 22.64 -17.70
C GLY A 515 4.40 22.05 -16.68
N GLN A 516 4.58 22.72 -15.52
CA GLN A 516 5.34 22.17 -14.40
C GLN A 516 4.82 20.79 -13.97
N ALA A 517 5.66 20.02 -13.30
CA ALA A 517 5.22 18.78 -12.65
C ALA A 517 4.28 19.07 -11.46
N PRO A 518 3.44 18.10 -11.07
CA PRO A 518 2.55 18.23 -9.92
C PRO A 518 3.29 18.41 -8.60
N PHE A 519 2.81 19.34 -7.77
CA PHE A 519 3.19 19.49 -6.37
C PHE A 519 2.00 19.12 -5.47
N THR A 520 2.21 18.12 -4.62
CA THR A 520 1.22 17.64 -3.65
C THR A 520 1.80 17.81 -2.25
N VAL A 521 1.12 18.57 -1.41
CA VAL A 521 1.45 18.70 0.02
C VAL A 521 0.24 18.28 0.84
N ILE A 522 0.47 17.42 1.82
CA ILE A 522 -0.55 16.75 2.60
C ILE A 522 -0.21 16.93 4.08
N ASP A 523 -1.11 17.62 4.78
CA ASP A 523 -1.17 17.52 6.24
C ASP A 523 -1.79 16.15 6.55
N SER A 524 -0.96 15.20 6.98
CA SER A 524 -1.38 13.82 7.22
C SER A 524 -2.34 13.72 8.39
N ILE A 525 -3.03 12.58 8.50
CA ILE A 525 -3.63 12.21 9.79
C ILE A 525 -2.52 11.97 10.83
N LEU A 526 -2.89 11.93 12.11
CA LEU A 526 -1.97 11.62 13.21
C LEU A 526 -1.65 10.11 13.24
N SER A 527 -0.74 9.69 12.37
CA SER A 527 -0.27 8.30 12.23
C SER A 527 1.10 8.32 11.58
N GLU A 528 2.09 7.69 12.22
CA GLU A 528 3.40 7.49 11.63
C GLU A 528 3.48 6.15 10.88
N GLU A 529 2.96 5.06 11.45
CA GLU A 529 3.17 3.70 10.92
C GLU A 529 2.50 3.52 9.56
N ALA A 530 1.20 3.80 9.44
CA ALA A 530 0.52 3.69 8.15
C ALA A 530 0.94 4.77 7.15
N VAL A 531 1.14 6.02 7.59
CA VAL A 531 1.52 7.10 6.65
C VAL A 531 2.93 6.86 6.08
N LEU A 532 3.92 6.47 6.89
CA LEU A 532 5.26 6.17 6.37
C LEU A 532 5.23 4.92 5.47
N GLY A 533 4.44 3.90 5.81
CA GLY A 533 4.21 2.73 4.95
C GLY A 533 3.62 3.12 3.59
N PHE A 534 2.64 4.02 3.60
CA PHE A 534 2.03 4.57 2.40
C PHE A 534 3.05 5.30 1.53
N GLU A 535 3.84 6.21 2.10
CA GLU A 535 4.84 6.97 1.34
C GLU A 535 5.96 6.05 0.80
N TYR A 536 6.35 4.99 1.52
CA TYR A 536 7.24 3.96 0.98
C TYR A 536 6.61 3.25 -0.23
N GLY A 537 5.33 2.89 -0.16
CA GLY A 537 4.57 2.29 -1.25
C GLY A 537 4.50 3.16 -2.49
N TYR A 538 4.26 4.45 -2.30
CA TYR A 538 4.22 5.45 -3.36
C TYR A 538 5.60 5.59 -4.03
N ALA A 539 6.66 5.79 -3.25
CA ALA A 539 8.03 5.89 -3.75
C ALA A 539 8.52 4.61 -4.45
N SER A 540 8.00 3.45 -4.05
CA SER A 540 8.29 2.15 -4.67
C SER A 540 7.60 1.94 -6.03
N ALA A 541 6.61 2.78 -6.35
CA ALA A 541 5.90 2.76 -7.62
C ALA A 541 6.35 3.92 -8.54
N GLU A 542 6.71 5.08 -8.00
CA GLU A 542 7.10 6.29 -8.73
C GLU A 542 8.57 6.69 -8.52
N PRO A 543 9.53 6.21 -9.34
CA PRO A 543 10.93 6.60 -9.19
C PRO A 543 11.20 8.06 -9.58
N ASN A 544 10.30 8.70 -10.33
CA ASN A 544 10.52 10.07 -10.81
C ASN A 544 9.84 11.13 -9.94
N THR A 545 9.18 10.74 -8.86
CA THR A 545 8.58 11.65 -7.88
C THR A 545 9.49 11.79 -6.66
N LEU A 546 9.72 13.03 -6.21
CA LEU A 546 10.33 13.29 -4.91
C LEU A 546 9.27 13.06 -3.82
N THR A 547 9.24 11.85 -3.29
CA THR A 547 8.36 11.48 -2.18
C THR A 547 9.04 11.75 -0.85
N ILE A 548 8.42 12.58 -0.02
CA ILE A 548 8.94 13.03 1.26
C ILE A 548 7.91 12.72 2.34
N TRP A 549 8.35 12.02 3.38
CA TRP A 549 7.66 11.93 4.65
C TRP A 549 8.36 12.82 5.69
N GLU A 550 7.61 13.65 6.41
CA GLU A 550 8.13 14.51 7.49
C GLU A 550 7.49 14.13 8.82
N GLY A 551 8.31 13.78 9.81
CA GLY A 551 7.86 13.64 11.19
C GLY A 551 7.71 15.01 11.85
N GLN A 552 6.70 15.20 12.69
CA GLN A 552 6.48 16.48 13.38
C GLN A 552 7.70 16.87 14.23
N PHE A 553 8.22 15.89 14.96
CA PHE A 553 9.58 15.84 15.50
C PHE A 553 10.22 14.52 15.06
N GLY A 554 11.55 14.48 14.95
CA GLY A 554 12.25 13.25 14.55
C GLY A 554 12.10 12.12 15.56
N ASP A 555 11.82 12.44 16.82
CA ASP A 555 11.66 11.51 17.93
C ASP A 555 10.50 10.50 17.71
N PHE A 556 9.42 10.93 17.05
CA PHE A 556 8.19 10.15 16.84
C PHE A 556 8.30 9.10 15.73
N VAL A 557 9.39 9.11 14.96
CA VAL A 557 9.66 8.15 13.87
C VAL A 557 9.64 6.69 14.34
N ASN A 558 9.83 6.46 15.65
CA ASN A 558 9.77 5.14 16.26
C ASN A 558 8.38 4.48 16.23
N GLY A 559 7.29 5.24 16.03
CA GLY A 559 5.97 4.69 15.76
C GLY A 559 5.95 3.84 14.47
N ALA A 560 6.76 4.21 13.48
CA ALA A 560 6.87 3.52 12.20
C ALA A 560 8.08 2.58 12.09
N GLN A 561 8.60 2.07 13.22
CA GLN A 561 9.85 1.31 13.24
C GLN A 561 9.80 0.06 12.36
N VAL A 562 8.65 -0.63 12.27
CA VAL A 562 8.51 -1.82 11.41
C VAL A 562 8.70 -1.46 9.94
N VAL A 563 8.19 -0.30 9.49
CA VAL A 563 8.40 0.18 8.11
C VAL A 563 9.87 0.45 7.85
N ILE A 564 10.56 1.08 8.81
CA ILE A 564 11.97 1.40 8.72
C ILE A 564 12.81 0.14 8.60
N ASP A 565 12.65 -0.79 9.54
CA ASP A 565 13.46 -1.99 9.63
C ASP A 565 13.20 -2.93 8.44
N GLN A 566 11.92 -3.08 8.06
CA GLN A 566 11.50 -4.14 7.16
C GLN A 566 11.23 -3.72 5.72
N PHE A 567 11.23 -2.42 5.42
CA PHE A 567 11.08 -1.94 4.05
C PHE A 567 12.20 -0.97 3.67
N ILE A 568 12.38 0.09 4.46
CA ILE A 568 13.32 1.17 4.12
C ILE A 568 14.78 0.70 4.20
N ALA A 569 15.18 0.09 5.31
CA ALA A 569 16.55 -0.36 5.52
C ALA A 569 16.89 -1.65 4.77
N SER A 570 15.90 -2.51 4.49
CA SER A 570 16.14 -3.89 4.03
C SER A 570 15.43 -4.30 2.74
N GLY A 571 14.55 -3.47 2.17
CA GLY A 571 13.76 -3.84 1.00
C GLY A 571 14.59 -4.14 -0.25
N GLU A 572 15.69 -3.41 -0.45
CA GLU A 572 16.56 -3.64 -1.61
C GLU A 572 17.37 -4.93 -1.49
N VAL A 573 17.95 -5.21 -0.32
CA VAL A 573 18.77 -6.44 -0.13
C VAL A 573 17.91 -7.71 -0.11
N LYS A 574 16.66 -7.61 0.36
CA LYS A 574 15.70 -8.73 0.40
C LYS A 574 15.02 -8.98 -0.92
N TRP A 575 14.63 -7.92 -1.63
CA TRP A 575 13.70 -8.01 -2.77
C TRP A 575 14.19 -7.31 -4.04
N GLY A 576 15.40 -6.73 -4.04
CA GLY A 576 15.93 -5.96 -5.18
C GLY A 576 15.19 -4.66 -5.44
N ARG A 577 14.37 -4.18 -4.50
CA ARG A 577 13.52 -2.99 -4.67
C ARG A 577 14.26 -1.73 -4.22
N VAL A 578 14.79 -0.99 -5.19
CA VAL A 578 15.31 0.37 -4.96
C VAL A 578 14.17 1.34 -4.65
N ASN A 579 14.42 2.35 -3.81
CA ASN A 579 13.39 3.27 -3.35
C ASN A 579 13.99 4.67 -3.08
N GLY A 580 13.29 5.73 -3.48
CA GLY A 580 13.76 7.12 -3.40
C GLY A 580 13.23 7.94 -2.22
N LEU A 581 12.50 7.34 -1.28
CA LEU A 581 11.82 8.02 -0.18
C LEU A 581 12.77 8.90 0.63
N VAL A 582 12.35 10.13 0.91
CA VAL A 582 13.03 11.05 1.82
C VAL A 582 12.29 11.09 3.15
N MET A 583 13.01 10.94 4.26
CA MET A 583 12.50 11.12 5.61
C MET A 583 13.11 12.40 6.20
N MET A 584 12.27 13.40 6.50
CA MET A 584 12.69 14.60 7.22
C MET A 584 12.38 14.46 8.70
N LEU A 585 13.43 14.40 9.53
CA LEU A 585 13.36 14.12 10.95
C LEU A 585 13.92 15.30 11.76
N PRO A 586 13.08 16.20 12.29
CA PRO A 586 13.54 17.33 13.09
C PRO A 586 14.38 16.88 14.30
N HIS A 587 15.63 17.34 14.36
CA HIS A 587 16.63 16.90 15.33
C HIS A 587 17.40 18.08 15.93
N GLY A 588 17.72 18.01 17.22
CA GLY A 588 18.55 19.00 17.91
C GLY A 588 18.32 19.04 19.41
N TYR A 589 19.39 19.07 20.21
CA TYR A 589 19.33 19.15 21.67
C TYR A 589 19.16 20.61 22.12
N GLU A 590 17.91 21.06 22.19
CA GLU A 590 17.54 22.47 22.42
C GLU A 590 16.82 22.68 23.76
N GLY A 591 16.93 21.72 24.68
CA GLY A 591 16.32 21.80 26.02
C GLY A 591 14.82 21.53 26.08
N GLN A 592 14.23 20.92 25.05
CA GLN A 592 12.79 20.65 24.94
C GLN A 592 12.35 19.28 25.50
N GLY A 593 13.24 18.56 26.17
CA GLY A 593 12.94 17.26 26.78
C GLY A 593 13.23 16.04 25.88
N PRO A 594 13.00 14.82 26.39
CA PRO A 594 13.45 13.58 25.77
C PRO A 594 12.71 13.20 24.48
N GLU A 595 11.48 13.66 24.27
CA GLU A 595 10.66 13.37 23.08
C GLU A 595 10.67 14.49 22.03
N HIS A 596 11.53 15.50 22.20
CA HIS A 596 11.63 16.65 21.29
C HIS A 596 13.09 17.03 21.04
N SER A 597 14.00 16.05 21.02
CA SER A 597 15.45 16.30 20.91
C SER A 597 16.14 15.40 19.89
N SER A 598 15.82 14.11 19.87
CA SER A 598 16.58 13.11 19.14
C SER A 598 15.73 12.32 18.16
N ALA A 599 16.06 12.46 16.87
CA ALA A 599 15.62 11.57 15.80
C ALA A 599 16.28 10.18 15.86
N ARG A 600 17.04 9.88 16.92
CA ARG A 600 17.82 8.66 17.12
C ARG A 600 18.77 8.34 15.96
N PRO A 601 19.66 9.27 15.54
CA PRO A 601 20.59 9.02 14.44
C PRO A 601 21.41 7.73 14.62
N GLU A 602 21.73 7.36 15.86
CA GLU A 602 22.44 6.13 16.22
C GLU A 602 21.75 4.86 15.75
N ARG A 603 20.40 4.83 15.74
CA ARG A 603 19.62 3.68 15.27
C ARG A 603 19.70 3.56 13.76
N PHE A 604 19.56 4.67 13.05
CA PHE A 604 19.71 4.68 11.60
C PHE A 604 21.14 4.31 11.18
N MET A 605 22.16 4.78 11.92
CA MET A 605 23.55 4.37 11.69
C MET A 605 23.77 2.87 11.91
N GLN A 606 23.13 2.29 12.94
CA GLN A 606 23.19 0.85 13.18
C GLN A 606 22.53 0.03 12.04
N LEU A 607 21.48 0.56 11.42
CA LEU A 607 20.80 -0.06 10.28
C LEU A 607 21.55 0.09 8.95
N CYS A 608 22.55 0.98 8.87
CA CYS A 608 23.30 1.20 7.64
C CYS A 608 24.25 0.04 7.34
N ALA A 609 24.04 -0.61 6.21
CA ALA A 609 24.92 -1.63 5.64
C ALA A 609 24.78 -1.64 4.12
N ASP A 610 25.84 -2.01 3.40
CA ASP A 610 25.82 -2.21 1.94
C ASP A 610 25.18 -1.05 1.13
N THR A 611 25.38 0.19 1.60
CA THR A 611 24.81 1.42 0.99
C THR A 611 23.28 1.38 0.84
N ASN A 612 22.59 0.73 1.78
CA ASN A 612 21.13 0.61 1.79
C ASN A 612 20.41 1.96 1.94
N MET A 613 20.99 2.94 2.63
CA MET A 613 20.38 4.24 2.89
C MET A 613 21.41 5.37 3.00
N GLN A 614 20.94 6.61 2.90
CA GLN A 614 21.74 7.82 3.03
C GLN A 614 21.34 8.55 4.32
N LEU A 615 22.29 8.82 5.21
CA LEU A 615 22.06 9.62 6.43
C LEU A 615 22.74 10.97 6.28
N VAL A 616 21.99 12.06 6.44
CA VAL A 616 22.52 13.42 6.24
C VAL A 616 21.98 14.36 7.31
N GLN A 617 22.87 15.20 7.85
CA GLN A 617 22.51 16.29 8.76
C GLN A 617 23.03 17.62 8.17
N PRO A 618 22.25 18.24 7.26
CA PRO A 618 22.68 19.49 6.63
C PRO A 618 22.66 20.63 7.66
N THR A 619 23.62 21.56 7.55
CA THR A 619 23.80 22.67 8.50
C THR A 619 23.53 24.04 7.89
N THR A 620 23.40 24.15 6.57
CA THR A 620 23.14 25.41 5.84
C THR A 620 21.96 25.30 4.89
N ALA A 621 21.38 26.44 4.53
CA ALA A 621 20.26 26.54 3.59
C ALA A 621 20.62 26.07 2.17
N SER A 622 21.85 26.27 1.70
CA SER A 622 22.31 25.76 0.41
C SER A 622 22.38 24.23 0.38
N GLN A 623 22.81 23.61 1.48
CA GLN A 623 22.98 22.16 1.55
C GLN A 623 21.65 21.42 1.44
N ILE A 624 20.56 21.90 2.08
CA ILE A 624 19.24 21.28 1.90
C ILE A 624 18.73 21.45 0.46
N PHE A 625 19.01 22.58 -0.18
CA PHE A 625 18.64 22.80 -1.57
C PHE A 625 19.30 21.78 -2.51
N HIS A 626 20.63 21.66 -2.41
CA HIS A 626 21.38 20.72 -3.26
C HIS A 626 21.05 19.27 -2.94
N LEU A 627 20.82 18.92 -1.67
CA LEU A 627 20.50 17.57 -1.25
C LEU A 627 19.19 17.06 -1.84
N LEU A 628 18.12 17.86 -1.78
CA LEU A 628 16.82 17.47 -2.34
C LEU A 628 16.87 17.35 -3.86
N ARG A 629 17.56 18.28 -4.54
CA ARG A 629 17.78 18.19 -6.00
C ARG A 629 18.62 16.96 -6.36
N ARG A 630 19.67 16.67 -5.59
CA ARG A 630 20.56 15.52 -5.76
C ARG A 630 19.82 14.18 -5.63
N GLN A 631 18.75 14.12 -4.84
CA GLN A 631 17.94 12.91 -4.71
C GLN A 631 17.20 12.57 -6.01
N MET A 632 16.82 13.56 -6.81
CA MET A 632 16.06 13.36 -8.05
C MET A 632 16.92 13.36 -9.31
N ILE A 633 17.88 14.27 -9.41
CA ILE A 633 18.72 14.48 -10.60
C ILE A 633 19.65 13.29 -10.85
N ARG A 634 20.17 12.67 -9.78
CA ARG A 634 20.91 11.42 -9.94
C ARG A 634 19.96 10.33 -10.40
N SER A 635 20.42 9.45 -11.28
CA SER A 635 19.76 8.16 -11.52
C SER A 635 19.98 7.20 -10.34
N PHE A 636 19.88 7.66 -9.10
CA PHE A 636 20.15 6.88 -7.90
C PHE A 636 18.95 7.00 -6.96
N ARG A 637 18.36 5.87 -6.58
CA ARG A 637 17.21 5.82 -5.66
C ARG A 637 17.56 4.96 -4.47
N LYS A 638 17.98 5.63 -3.40
CA LYS A 638 18.10 5.08 -2.05
C LYS A 638 17.32 5.94 -1.08
N PRO A 639 16.75 5.37 -0.02
CA PRO A 639 16.16 6.15 1.04
C PRO A 639 17.15 7.19 1.57
N LEU A 640 16.63 8.39 1.83
CA LEU A 640 17.40 9.52 2.33
C LEU A 640 16.80 9.98 3.66
N VAL A 641 17.52 9.76 4.76
CA VAL A 641 17.16 10.25 6.08
C VAL A 641 17.89 11.56 6.32
N ILE A 642 17.10 12.63 6.48
CA ILE A 642 17.58 13.99 6.75
C ILE A 642 17.26 14.32 8.19
N PHE A 643 18.30 14.51 9.01
CA PHE A 643 18.15 15.09 10.34
C PHE A 643 17.99 16.61 10.19
N THR A 644 16.76 17.04 9.91
CA THR A 644 16.43 18.44 9.66
C THR A 644 16.57 19.27 10.95
N PRO A 645 16.97 20.54 10.86
CA PRO A 645 17.16 21.36 12.04
C PRO A 645 15.82 21.88 12.60
N LYS A 646 15.88 22.42 13.81
CA LYS A 646 14.78 23.18 14.44
C LYS A 646 15.18 24.64 14.63
N SER A 647 16.17 24.93 15.47
CA SER A 647 16.69 26.29 15.67
C SER A 647 17.38 26.89 14.43
N LEU A 648 18.11 26.08 13.64
CA LEU A 648 18.80 26.58 12.45
C LEU A 648 17.85 27.09 11.37
N LEU A 649 16.56 26.74 11.42
CA LEU A 649 15.55 27.26 10.50
C LEU A 649 15.46 28.79 10.50
N ARG A 650 15.90 29.45 11.59
CA ARG A 650 15.89 30.91 11.75
C ARG A 650 17.27 31.48 12.12
N ASN A 651 18.30 30.64 12.21
CA ASN A 651 19.64 31.11 12.55
C ASN A 651 20.28 31.77 11.32
N LYS A 652 20.79 32.99 11.48
CA LYS A 652 21.45 33.74 10.40
C LYS A 652 22.74 33.07 9.93
N ASP A 653 23.43 32.35 10.81
CA ASP A 653 24.67 31.65 10.48
C ASP A 653 24.41 30.38 9.64
N ALA A 654 23.17 29.89 9.62
CA ALA A 654 22.74 28.79 8.76
C ALA A 654 22.20 29.28 7.40
N ALA A 655 22.07 30.59 7.20
CA ALA A 655 21.63 31.18 5.94
C ALA A 655 22.78 31.24 4.93
N SER A 656 22.47 31.00 3.66
CA SER A 656 23.48 30.92 2.58
C SER A 656 23.35 32.09 1.60
N PRO A 657 24.46 32.62 1.06
CA PRO A 657 24.41 33.57 -0.03
C PRO A 657 23.85 32.93 -1.30
N MET A 658 23.15 33.71 -2.14
CA MET A 658 22.54 33.27 -3.40
C MET A 658 23.54 32.57 -4.36
N SER A 659 24.82 32.90 -4.28
CA SER A 659 25.88 32.27 -5.09
C SER A 659 26.03 30.78 -4.82
N GLU A 660 25.76 30.31 -3.60
CA GLU A 660 25.85 28.89 -3.27
C GLU A 660 24.79 28.08 -4.02
N PHE A 661 23.58 28.60 -4.20
CA PHE A 661 22.52 27.91 -4.94
C PHE A 661 22.71 27.91 -6.45
N THR A 662 23.39 28.93 -6.98
CA THR A 662 23.53 29.16 -8.42
C THR A 662 24.86 28.67 -9.00
N LYS A 663 25.83 28.35 -8.14
CA LYS A 663 27.17 27.88 -8.53
C LYS A 663 27.74 26.78 -7.62
N GLY A 664 27.09 26.49 -6.49
CA GLY A 664 27.56 25.49 -5.53
C GLY A 664 27.00 24.10 -5.80
N GLU A 665 27.23 23.21 -4.85
CA GLU A 665 26.85 21.81 -4.91
C GLU A 665 26.58 21.26 -3.50
N PHE A 666 26.16 20.01 -3.40
CA PHE A 666 26.09 19.35 -2.10
C PHE A 666 27.48 18.89 -1.67
N HIS A 667 27.95 19.41 -0.53
CA HIS A 667 29.19 18.95 0.08
C HIS A 667 28.93 17.84 1.10
N THR A 668 29.58 16.68 0.96
CA THR A 668 29.50 15.59 1.95
C THR A 668 30.21 15.94 3.26
N VAL A 669 31.21 16.82 3.19
CA VAL A 669 31.95 17.39 4.32
C VAL A 669 32.15 18.87 4.01
N LEU A 670 31.75 19.73 4.95
CA LEU A 670 32.09 21.15 4.91
C LEU A 670 33.37 21.35 5.71
N GLY A 671 34.40 21.90 5.08
CA GLY A 671 35.64 22.28 5.77
C GLY A 671 35.46 23.53 6.62
N GLU A 672 36.51 23.92 7.34
CA GLU A 672 36.59 25.22 8.03
C GLU A 672 36.35 26.37 7.03
N GLN A 673 35.45 27.29 7.38
CA GLN A 673 35.05 28.40 6.50
C GLN A 673 35.71 29.73 6.87
N SER A 674 36.29 29.85 8.07
CA SER A 674 36.99 31.04 8.50
C SER A 674 38.28 31.22 7.71
N SER A 675 38.34 32.29 6.91
CA SER A 675 39.53 32.71 6.18
C SER A 675 40.67 33.18 7.10
N GLU A 676 40.40 33.38 8.40
CA GLU A 676 41.38 33.84 9.38
C GLU A 676 42.23 32.69 9.95
N LEU A 677 41.84 31.44 9.71
CA LEU A 677 42.45 30.26 10.28
C LEU A 677 43.60 29.73 9.39
N ASP A 678 44.81 29.73 9.93
CA ASP A 678 45.98 29.13 9.29
C ASP A 678 46.01 27.62 9.58
N ALA A 679 45.76 26.81 8.54
CA ALA A 679 45.71 25.36 8.63
C ALA A 679 46.97 24.74 9.28
N GLN A 680 48.14 25.37 9.14
CA GLN A 680 49.38 24.86 9.74
C GLN A 680 49.45 25.06 11.26
N LYS A 681 48.64 25.97 11.82
CA LYS A 681 48.58 26.27 13.25
C LYS A 681 47.47 25.51 13.97
N VAL A 682 46.73 24.66 13.26
CA VAL A 682 45.62 23.88 13.83
C VAL A 682 46.18 22.71 14.64
N HIS A 683 45.90 22.71 15.94
CA HIS A 683 46.27 21.63 16.84
C HIS A 683 45.12 20.65 17.14
N ARG A 684 43.88 20.97 16.74
CA ARG A 684 42.69 20.15 16.96
C ARG A 684 41.64 20.43 15.87
N VAL A 685 41.08 19.36 15.31
CA VAL A 685 39.84 19.38 14.51
C VAL A 685 38.76 18.74 15.38
N ILE A 686 37.58 19.38 15.45
CA ILE A 686 36.42 18.90 16.22
C ILE A 686 35.46 18.22 15.26
#